data_AF-A0A3B7MTS4-F1
#
_entry.id   AF-A0A3B7MTS4-F1
#
_cell.length_a   1.000
_cell.length_b   1.000
_cell.length_c   1.000
_cell.angle_alpha   90.00
_cell.angle_beta   90.00
_cell.angle_gamma   90.00
#
_symmetry.space_group_name_H-M   'P 1'
#
loop_
_entity.id
_entity.type
_entity.pdbx_description
1 polymer ?
#
loop_
_entity_poly.entity_id
_entity_poly.type
_entity_poly.pdbx_seq_one_letter_code
_entity_poly.pdbx_strand_id
1 'polypeptide(L)'
;MSLRELKQALVLVLFTVCPGLLIAQFDEQLMRDIRNTGYIHSPLPLDYSKSFESFGLTKKVLASDMLCDMETLDKWSHKGFGGMYLTNERSKSGKNSLRLVGQTTNPTFLDWGIGLGTSMASYDVGGVNWEKYNRIHFYIYPHCEGARSIYLNLYLENDGKIKVPDKYEREGIHEINLINGQWNECFVEMPELPRDKITKLSFAIEIFGKERTMGDSLKFDIDAVSLQTIENPEIASGWVPASNRIIHSTTGYGVESEKTAIVQVKNNKGKFQLIDKSSNKVVYEGKINTKKTAIGNFETIDFSAFKKEGQYFIRAGDVASKPFYINKNIWDNSAWRMLNYIFNERCGYPIPGKHGACHTDLNATFEGKLFPFNGGWHDAADMSQQVLQSGEIIYGLLEEANRAKKKGNSPLFIRLQEEAEWGIDCILKARLGNGYRAQTWGTNLWTDGFIGTKDDSSRRRQVRIHNRAFENFMFAGIEAYASMSLENDPMLKEFLRKAAIEDYAFARKRFDSLGFNDLSSIGGGGDHAAMASNSQYSANISFAASLLYKLTRDKSYAAEAAKAIQYTLQCQRTEPLNDKNKLRGFFYRDLNKRSIVHYTHQSRDHSYMQALTALCETQPDNPDYKKWEAAIRMYGDYLKTIMQYVQPYGLVPSGVYHVDEVKDSVNFYKVQVGIYKGAASDYKEQLEHGFKLDEEHYLRVFPVWFSFKGNAAVQLSTGKAAALAGRFLHDKKLMDIAEQQLFWIVGKNPFGQSIIWGEGSNYPQLYTALPGETVGGIPVGMQSRFNEDTPYWPQFNTATYKELWVGPAAKWFSLIAEF
;
A
#
# COMPACT_ATOMS: atom_id res chain seq x y z
N MET A 1 33.94 -10.13 58.49
CA MET A 1 33.26 -10.17 57.19
C MET A 1 34.32 -10.13 56.11
N SER A 2 34.43 -11.19 55.31
CA SER A 2 35.53 -11.40 54.36
C SER A 2 35.29 -10.67 53.03
N LEU A 3 36.35 -10.43 52.25
CA LEU A 3 36.29 -9.85 50.89
C LEU A 3 35.35 -10.62 49.92
N ARG A 4 34.90 -11.83 50.31
CA ARG A 4 33.91 -12.65 49.60
C ARG A 4 32.47 -12.16 49.80
N GLU A 5 32.16 -11.54 50.93
CA GLU A 5 30.81 -11.03 51.24
C GLU A 5 30.55 -9.67 50.58
N LEU A 6 31.60 -8.86 50.34
CA LEU A 6 31.47 -7.62 49.56
C LEU A 6 31.19 -7.86 48.07
N LYS A 7 31.69 -8.97 47.50
CA LYS A 7 31.43 -9.34 46.10
C LYS A 7 30.03 -9.91 45.88
N GLN A 8 29.41 -10.50 46.90
CA GLN A 8 28.00 -10.94 46.80
C GLN A 8 27.01 -9.78 47.00
N ALA A 9 27.36 -8.76 47.79
CA ALA A 9 26.56 -7.55 47.91
C ALA A 9 26.59 -6.66 46.65
N LEU A 10 27.72 -6.60 45.93
CA LEU A 10 27.81 -5.81 44.69
C LEU A 10 27.12 -6.46 43.48
N VAL A 11 26.94 -7.79 43.49
CA VAL A 11 26.25 -8.53 42.42
C VAL A 11 24.73 -8.55 42.63
N LEU A 12 24.24 -8.38 43.87
CA LEU A 12 22.81 -8.33 44.16
C LEU A 12 22.16 -6.93 44.00
N VAL A 13 22.96 -5.87 43.89
CA VAL A 13 22.46 -4.47 43.76
C VAL A 13 22.43 -3.98 42.30
N LEU A 14 22.93 -4.76 41.33
CA LEU A 14 22.84 -4.45 39.90
C LEU A 14 21.55 -4.96 39.22
N PHE A 15 20.63 -5.60 39.98
CA PHE A 15 19.33 -6.07 39.49
C PHE A 15 18.12 -5.29 40.03
N THR A 16 18.32 -4.10 40.61
CA THR A 16 17.25 -3.09 40.65
C THR A 16 17.23 -2.37 39.31
N VAL A 17 16.68 -3.05 38.31
CA VAL A 17 16.30 -2.47 37.02
C VAL A 17 15.44 -1.26 37.31
N CYS A 18 15.85 -0.09 36.81
CA CYS A 18 15.04 1.13 36.79
C CYS A 18 13.59 0.78 36.37
N PRO A 19 12.58 1.02 37.22
CA PRO A 19 11.20 0.99 36.78
C PRO A 19 10.96 2.27 35.98
N GLY A 20 11.27 2.25 34.68
CA GLY A 20 11.12 3.44 33.84
C GLY A 20 11.71 3.38 32.44
N LEU A 21 12.55 2.38 32.11
CA LEU A 21 12.90 2.14 30.70
C LEU A 21 11.76 1.36 30.06
N LEU A 22 10.81 2.11 29.51
CA LEU A 22 9.85 1.59 28.56
C LEU A 22 10.63 0.93 27.43
N ILE A 23 10.64 -0.40 27.39
CA ILE A 23 11.06 -1.10 26.19
C ILE A 23 10.04 -0.72 25.13
N ALA A 24 10.43 0.17 24.22
CA ALA A 24 9.53 0.68 23.19
C ALA A 24 9.03 -0.45 22.28
N GLN A 25 9.76 -1.57 22.22
CA GLN A 25 9.52 -2.67 21.31
C GLN A 25 9.16 -3.99 22.02
N PHE A 26 7.93 -4.46 21.82
CA PHE A 26 7.32 -5.57 22.58
C PHE A 26 7.34 -6.93 21.85
N ASP A 27 7.77 -6.98 20.58
CA ASP A 27 7.99 -8.24 19.85
C ASP A 27 9.47 -8.62 19.93
N GLU A 28 9.78 -9.59 20.80
CA GLU A 28 11.15 -10.02 21.05
C GLU A 28 11.81 -10.68 19.84
N GLN A 29 11.04 -11.38 19.00
CA GLN A 29 11.60 -12.01 17.80
C GLN A 29 11.97 -10.94 16.79
N LEU A 30 11.06 -10.00 16.50
CA LEU A 30 11.36 -8.87 15.63
C LEU A 30 12.55 -8.05 16.15
N MET A 31 12.67 -7.86 17.47
CA MET A 31 13.82 -7.18 18.07
C MET A 31 15.15 -7.90 17.82
N ARG A 32 15.17 -9.23 17.92
CA ARG A 32 16.36 -10.02 17.57
C ARG A 32 16.68 -9.89 16.09
N ASP A 33 15.67 -9.96 15.23
CA ASP A 33 15.85 -9.87 13.78
C ASP A 33 16.38 -8.49 13.36
N ILE A 34 15.83 -7.39 13.89
CA ILE A 34 16.35 -6.03 13.66
C ILE A 34 17.81 -5.91 14.09
N ARG A 35 18.21 -6.47 15.23
CA ARG A 35 19.61 -6.43 15.66
C ARG A 35 20.52 -7.23 14.72
N ASN A 36 20.05 -8.40 14.29
CA ASN A 36 20.81 -9.27 13.38
C ASN A 36 20.98 -8.67 11.99
N THR A 37 20.07 -7.77 11.57
CA THR A 37 20.22 -6.99 10.34
C THR A 37 21.05 -5.72 10.51
N GLY A 38 21.62 -5.48 11.69
CA GLY A 38 22.33 -4.23 11.99
C GLY A 38 21.40 -3.02 12.12
N TYR A 39 20.16 -3.20 12.57
CA TYR A 39 19.09 -2.20 12.60
C TYR A 39 18.59 -1.79 11.20
N ILE A 40 18.31 -2.80 10.35
CA ILE A 40 17.82 -2.70 8.95
C ILE A 40 18.88 -2.18 7.97
N HIS A 41 20.06 -2.77 8.03
CA HIS A 41 21.07 -2.68 6.97
C HIS A 41 21.14 -3.95 6.12
N SER A 42 20.25 -4.90 6.41
CA SER A 42 19.91 -6.04 5.55
C SER A 42 18.43 -6.38 5.71
N PRO A 43 17.83 -7.10 4.74
CA PRO A 43 16.41 -7.44 4.78
C PRO A 43 16.04 -8.29 6.02
N LEU A 44 14.91 -7.98 6.64
CA LEU A 44 14.33 -8.83 7.69
C LEU A 44 13.98 -10.23 7.14
N PRO A 45 14.11 -11.28 7.96
CA PRO A 45 13.77 -12.63 7.55
C PRO A 45 12.27 -12.79 7.29
N LEU A 46 11.94 -13.59 6.29
CA LEU A 46 10.56 -13.93 5.90
C LEU A 46 9.97 -14.99 6.86
N ASP A 47 8.85 -14.70 7.52
CA ASP A 47 8.11 -15.66 8.36
C ASP A 47 6.88 -16.19 7.61
N TYR A 48 6.98 -17.38 7.01
CA TYR A 48 5.85 -18.01 6.32
C TYR A 48 4.84 -18.65 7.27
N SER A 49 5.16 -18.84 8.56
CA SER A 49 4.28 -19.58 9.50
C SER A 49 2.94 -18.89 9.77
N LYS A 50 2.83 -17.60 9.41
CA LYS A 50 1.62 -16.80 9.52
C LYS A 50 1.05 -16.38 8.16
N SER A 51 1.61 -16.84 7.05
CA SER A 51 1.10 -16.51 5.71
C SER A 51 -0.18 -17.26 5.39
N PHE A 52 -0.96 -16.70 4.47
CA PHE A 52 -2.14 -17.36 3.94
C PHE A 52 -1.80 -18.71 3.29
N GLU A 53 -0.68 -18.80 2.57
CA GLU A 53 -0.27 -19.99 1.83
C GLU A 53 0.00 -21.16 2.77
N SER A 54 0.68 -20.92 3.89
CA SER A 54 0.90 -21.95 4.91
C SER A 54 -0.41 -22.47 5.50
N PHE A 55 -1.39 -21.59 5.75
CA PHE A 55 -2.69 -22.00 6.26
C PHE A 55 -3.56 -22.69 5.21
N GLY A 56 -3.53 -22.22 3.97
CA GLY A 56 -4.30 -22.79 2.87
C GLY A 56 -3.94 -24.23 2.56
N LEU A 57 -2.65 -24.60 2.64
CA LEU A 57 -2.21 -25.99 2.47
C LEU A 57 -2.75 -26.95 3.54
N THR A 58 -3.10 -26.46 4.73
CA THR A 58 -3.68 -27.31 5.80
C THR A 58 -5.17 -27.63 5.60
N LYS A 59 -5.84 -26.97 4.65
CA LYS A 59 -7.28 -27.17 4.43
C LYS A 59 -7.57 -28.57 3.88
N LYS A 60 -8.61 -29.19 4.41
CA LYS A 60 -9.06 -30.53 4.02
C LYS A 60 -9.50 -30.57 2.55
N VAL A 61 -8.83 -31.41 1.77
CA VAL A 61 -9.19 -31.74 0.39
C VAL A 61 -10.25 -32.85 0.41
N LEU A 62 -11.37 -32.62 -0.28
CA LEU A 62 -12.48 -33.57 -0.40
C LEU A 62 -12.36 -34.42 -1.65
N ALA A 63 -11.85 -33.84 -2.74
CA ALA A 63 -11.59 -34.51 -4.01
C ALA A 63 -10.38 -33.86 -4.69
N SER A 64 -9.62 -34.66 -5.44
CA SER A 64 -8.46 -34.22 -6.22
C SER A 64 -8.42 -35.03 -7.52
N ASP A 65 -8.46 -34.33 -8.65
CA ASP A 65 -8.34 -34.92 -9.98
C ASP A 65 -7.07 -34.40 -10.64
N MET A 66 -6.21 -35.30 -11.14
CA MET A 66 -5.00 -34.91 -11.87
C MET A 66 -5.39 -34.31 -13.23
N LEU A 67 -4.98 -33.07 -13.49
CA LEU A 67 -5.17 -32.43 -14.79
C LEU A 67 -4.04 -32.81 -15.76
N CYS A 68 -2.79 -32.71 -15.30
CA CYS A 68 -1.63 -33.22 -16.01
C CYS A 68 -0.49 -33.56 -15.04
N ASP A 69 0.09 -34.74 -15.23
CA ASP A 69 1.25 -35.27 -14.49
C ASP A 69 2.59 -34.99 -15.17
N MET A 70 2.56 -34.23 -16.28
CA MET A 70 3.72 -33.85 -17.09
C MET A 70 4.53 -35.00 -17.68
N GLU A 71 3.91 -36.17 -17.91
CA GLU A 71 4.56 -37.30 -18.59
C GLU A 71 4.54 -37.19 -20.13
N THR A 72 3.68 -36.33 -20.67
CA THR A 72 3.60 -36.01 -22.11
C THR A 72 3.35 -34.52 -22.31
N LEU A 73 3.80 -33.99 -23.46
CA LEU A 73 3.48 -32.63 -23.89
C LEU A 73 2.23 -32.58 -24.77
N ASP A 74 1.47 -33.67 -24.85
CA ASP A 74 0.16 -33.66 -25.51
C ASP A 74 -0.70 -32.55 -24.89
N LYS A 75 -1.31 -31.72 -25.76
CA LYS A 75 -2.06 -30.50 -25.43
C LYS A 75 -1.26 -29.31 -24.91
N TRP A 76 0.04 -29.42 -24.72
CA TRP A 76 0.89 -28.29 -24.40
C TRP A 76 1.38 -27.57 -25.66
N SER A 77 1.44 -26.25 -25.59
CA SER A 77 2.00 -25.39 -26.63
C SER A 77 2.89 -24.32 -26.01
N HIS A 78 3.88 -23.83 -26.77
CA HIS A 78 4.78 -22.76 -26.34
C HIS A 78 4.61 -21.52 -27.22
N LYS A 79 4.71 -20.34 -26.59
CA LYS A 79 4.75 -19.03 -27.26
C LYS A 79 5.79 -18.14 -26.60
N GLY A 80 6.47 -17.32 -27.41
CA GLY A 80 7.35 -16.26 -26.93
C GLY A 80 8.83 -16.67 -26.90
N PHE A 81 9.63 -16.04 -26.04
CA PHE A 81 11.10 -16.13 -26.08
C PHE A 81 11.67 -17.18 -25.13
N GLY A 82 12.04 -18.33 -25.67
CA GLY A 82 12.58 -19.44 -24.92
C GLY A 82 12.04 -20.76 -25.45
N GLY A 83 11.71 -21.69 -24.57
CA GLY A 83 11.14 -22.97 -24.99
C GLY A 83 10.55 -23.78 -23.86
N MET A 84 9.94 -24.89 -24.22
CA MET A 84 9.34 -25.87 -23.30
C MET A 84 9.68 -27.28 -23.76
N TYR A 85 10.08 -28.16 -22.84
CA TYR A 85 10.38 -29.57 -23.12
C TYR A 85 10.24 -30.43 -21.86
N LEU A 86 10.16 -31.75 -22.01
CA LEU A 86 10.18 -32.68 -20.88
C LEU A 86 11.60 -32.85 -20.35
N THR A 87 11.75 -32.89 -19.03
CA THR A 87 13.00 -33.24 -18.36
C THR A 87 12.77 -34.37 -17.37
N ASN A 88 13.78 -35.23 -17.20
CA ASN A 88 13.82 -36.29 -16.19
C ASN A 88 14.84 -35.98 -15.08
N GLU A 89 15.40 -34.77 -15.04
CA GLU A 89 16.36 -34.37 -13.99
C GLU A 89 15.72 -34.34 -12.61
N ARG A 90 14.46 -33.92 -12.55
CA ARG A 90 13.65 -33.85 -11.32
C ARG A 90 12.19 -34.01 -11.68
N SER A 91 11.46 -34.73 -10.83
CA SER A 91 10.01 -34.87 -10.91
C SER A 91 9.40 -35.02 -9.51
N LYS A 92 8.10 -34.73 -9.41
CA LYS A 92 7.23 -34.90 -8.24
C LYS A 92 6.24 -36.04 -8.46
N SER A 93 5.62 -36.10 -9.63
CA SER A 93 4.90 -37.27 -10.11
C SER A 93 5.71 -38.00 -11.16
N GLY A 94 5.47 -39.31 -11.32
CA GLY A 94 6.05 -40.08 -12.42
C GLY A 94 7.56 -39.97 -12.57
N LYS A 95 8.03 -39.72 -13.81
CA LYS A 95 9.44 -39.67 -14.22
C LYS A 95 9.85 -38.33 -14.82
N ASN A 96 8.90 -37.53 -15.29
CA ASN A 96 9.18 -36.30 -16.03
C ASN A 96 8.56 -35.07 -15.36
N SER A 97 9.04 -33.90 -15.76
CA SER A 97 8.41 -32.62 -15.49
C SER A 97 8.47 -31.74 -16.73
N LEU A 98 7.56 -30.77 -16.82
CA LEU A 98 7.60 -29.76 -17.87
C LEU A 98 8.65 -28.72 -17.49
N ARG A 99 9.71 -28.61 -18.28
CA ARG A 99 10.69 -27.54 -18.15
C ARG A 99 10.31 -26.36 -19.04
N LEU A 100 9.98 -25.23 -18.44
CA LEU A 100 9.81 -23.95 -19.10
C LEU A 100 11.10 -23.13 -18.97
N VAL A 101 11.58 -22.62 -20.11
CA VAL A 101 12.81 -21.82 -20.20
C VAL A 101 12.50 -20.47 -20.82
N GLY A 102 13.03 -19.41 -20.23
CA GLY A 102 13.02 -18.05 -20.78
C GLY A 102 14.42 -17.47 -20.72
N GLN A 103 14.85 -16.78 -21.76
CA GLN A 103 16.08 -15.98 -21.69
C GLN A 103 15.89 -14.79 -20.74
N THR A 104 16.92 -14.35 -20.02
CA THR A 104 16.80 -13.19 -19.11
C THR A 104 16.85 -11.86 -19.84
N THR A 105 17.46 -11.81 -21.02
CA THR A 105 17.53 -10.62 -21.87
C THR A 105 17.04 -10.92 -23.28
N ASN A 106 16.66 -9.89 -24.04
CA ASN A 106 16.23 -10.01 -25.42
C ASN A 106 16.91 -8.94 -26.29
N PRO A 107 17.52 -9.29 -27.44
CA PRO A 107 18.09 -8.29 -28.34
C PRO A 107 17.03 -7.33 -28.90
N THR A 108 15.76 -7.73 -28.97
CA THR A 108 14.66 -6.92 -29.53
C THR A 108 13.66 -6.53 -28.43
N PHE A 109 13.31 -5.24 -28.32
CA PHE A 109 12.23 -4.80 -27.43
C PHE A 109 10.93 -5.06 -28.17
N LEU A 110 9.91 -5.49 -27.45
CA LEU A 110 8.57 -5.56 -28.01
C LEU A 110 7.99 -4.15 -28.13
N ASP A 111 7.19 -3.92 -29.18
CA ASP A 111 6.47 -2.66 -29.40
C ASP A 111 5.31 -2.44 -28.41
N TRP A 112 5.06 -3.42 -27.53
CA TRP A 112 4.00 -3.43 -26.52
C TRP A 112 4.56 -3.94 -25.17
N GLY A 113 4.03 -3.40 -24.06
CA GLY A 113 4.52 -3.71 -22.71
C GLY A 113 5.77 -2.91 -22.28
N ILE A 114 6.26 -3.22 -21.08
CA ILE A 114 7.40 -2.55 -20.42
C ILE A 114 8.61 -3.48 -20.19
N GLY A 115 8.41 -4.79 -20.23
CA GLY A 115 9.47 -5.81 -20.21
C GLY A 115 10.12 -6.09 -21.57
N LEU A 116 10.96 -7.13 -21.61
CA LEU A 116 11.69 -7.64 -22.79
C LEU A 116 10.97 -8.79 -23.51
N GLY A 117 9.87 -9.28 -22.95
CA GLY A 117 9.00 -10.30 -23.54
C GLY A 117 8.57 -11.36 -22.54
N THR A 118 7.94 -12.40 -23.04
CA THR A 118 7.36 -13.47 -22.22
C THR A 118 7.76 -14.82 -22.83
N SER A 119 8.01 -15.84 -21.99
CA SER A 119 8.08 -17.25 -22.40
C SER A 119 6.91 -17.98 -21.74
N MET A 120 5.99 -18.53 -22.53
CA MET A 120 4.73 -19.07 -22.01
C MET A 120 4.49 -20.49 -22.51
N ALA A 121 4.21 -21.39 -21.56
CA ALA A 121 3.68 -22.73 -21.81
C ALA A 121 2.19 -22.76 -21.51
N SER A 122 1.38 -23.21 -22.46
CA SER A 122 -0.09 -23.24 -22.35
C SER A 122 -0.63 -24.65 -22.57
N TYR A 123 -1.43 -25.12 -21.62
CA TYR A 123 -2.19 -26.35 -21.70
C TYR A 123 -3.59 -26.09 -22.24
N ASP A 124 -3.98 -26.80 -23.30
CA ASP A 124 -5.34 -26.77 -23.83
C ASP A 124 -6.28 -27.62 -22.96
N VAL A 125 -7.17 -26.94 -22.24
CA VAL A 125 -8.16 -27.58 -21.36
C VAL A 125 -9.37 -28.09 -22.17
N GLY A 126 -9.62 -27.53 -23.37
CA GLY A 126 -10.71 -27.97 -24.25
C GLY A 126 -12.10 -27.43 -23.90
N GLY A 127 -12.21 -26.34 -23.14
CA GLY A 127 -13.50 -25.70 -22.83
C GLY A 127 -14.30 -26.40 -21.74
N VAL A 128 -13.63 -27.04 -20.78
CA VAL A 128 -14.26 -27.87 -19.73
C VAL A 128 -14.80 -26.99 -18.59
N ASN A 129 -15.94 -27.38 -18.04
CA ASN A 129 -16.50 -26.76 -16.85
C ASN A 129 -15.75 -27.22 -15.58
N TRP A 130 -15.18 -26.26 -14.85
CA TRP A 130 -14.43 -26.49 -13.61
C TRP A 130 -15.19 -26.06 -12.34
N GLU A 131 -16.49 -25.77 -12.43
CA GLU A 131 -17.28 -25.24 -11.31
C GLU A 131 -17.30 -26.18 -10.09
N LYS A 132 -17.16 -27.50 -10.32
CA LYS A 132 -17.05 -28.50 -9.24
C LYS A 132 -15.78 -28.37 -8.39
N TYR A 133 -14.71 -27.76 -8.93
CA TYR A 133 -13.46 -27.51 -8.22
C TYR A 133 -13.39 -26.07 -7.70
N ASN A 134 -12.61 -25.85 -6.65
CA ASN A 134 -12.39 -24.53 -6.06
C ASN A 134 -10.90 -24.24 -5.76
N ARG A 135 -9.99 -25.14 -6.14
CA ARG A 135 -8.54 -24.96 -5.99
C ARG A 135 -7.77 -25.62 -7.13
N ILE A 136 -6.72 -24.96 -7.59
CA ILE A 136 -5.65 -25.55 -8.42
C ILE A 136 -4.45 -25.80 -7.50
N HIS A 137 -3.82 -26.98 -7.58
CA HIS A 137 -2.63 -27.34 -6.79
C HIS A 137 -1.56 -27.94 -7.69
N PHE A 138 -0.29 -27.58 -7.48
CA PHE A 138 0.81 -27.94 -8.36
C PHE A 138 2.17 -27.74 -7.67
N TYR A 139 3.25 -28.24 -8.28
CA TYR A 139 4.61 -28.03 -7.80
C TYR A 139 5.48 -27.31 -8.83
N ILE A 140 6.37 -26.42 -8.36
CA ILE A 140 7.35 -25.72 -9.21
C ILE A 140 8.74 -25.81 -8.59
N TYR A 141 9.73 -26.20 -9.38
CA TYR A 141 11.14 -26.10 -9.05
C TYR A 141 11.82 -25.04 -9.95
N PRO A 142 12.04 -23.82 -9.45
CA PRO A 142 12.96 -22.88 -10.08
C PRO A 142 14.43 -23.34 -9.96
N HIS A 143 15.18 -23.31 -11.07
CA HIS A 143 16.62 -23.52 -11.10
C HIS A 143 17.28 -22.44 -11.97
N CYS A 144 17.24 -21.22 -11.44
CA CYS A 144 17.71 -20.01 -12.11
C CYS A 144 19.06 -19.63 -11.55
N GLU A 145 20.11 -19.61 -12.39
CA GLU A 145 21.47 -19.30 -11.94
C GLU A 145 21.54 -17.91 -11.30
N GLY A 146 22.03 -17.85 -10.05
CA GLY A 146 22.28 -16.63 -9.28
C GLY A 146 21.06 -15.74 -8.96
N ALA A 147 19.87 -16.09 -9.44
CA ALA A 147 18.66 -15.33 -9.19
C ALA A 147 18.19 -15.45 -7.74
N ARG A 148 17.88 -14.30 -7.13
CA ARG A 148 17.53 -14.19 -5.70
C ARG A 148 16.04 -13.88 -5.47
N SER A 149 15.44 -13.08 -6.35
CA SER A 149 14.00 -12.91 -6.47
C SER A 149 13.53 -13.70 -7.68
N ILE A 150 12.66 -14.68 -7.47
CA ILE A 150 12.13 -15.52 -8.55
C ILE A 150 10.62 -15.65 -8.37
N TYR A 151 9.92 -15.46 -9.49
CA TYR A 151 8.49 -15.63 -9.58
C TYR A 151 8.13 -16.35 -10.89
N LEU A 152 6.92 -16.87 -10.96
CA LEU A 152 6.33 -17.42 -12.18
C LEU A 152 4.84 -17.03 -12.22
N ASN A 153 4.34 -16.67 -13.39
CA ASN A 153 2.93 -16.33 -13.56
C ASN A 153 2.10 -17.55 -13.96
N LEU A 154 0.96 -17.72 -13.32
CA LEU A 154 -0.12 -18.61 -13.74
C LEU A 154 -1.25 -17.80 -14.37
N TYR A 155 -1.67 -18.20 -15.58
CA TYR A 155 -2.80 -17.62 -16.30
C TYR A 155 -3.92 -18.65 -16.47
N LEU A 156 -5.15 -18.20 -16.30
CA LEU A 156 -6.35 -19.00 -16.57
C LEU A 156 -7.27 -18.26 -17.54
N GLU A 157 -7.71 -18.94 -18.60
CA GLU A 157 -8.65 -18.41 -19.58
C GLU A 157 -10.02 -19.10 -19.44
N ASN A 158 -11.08 -18.30 -19.25
CA ASN A 158 -12.48 -18.74 -19.28
C ASN A 158 -13.20 -18.05 -20.44
N ASP A 159 -13.73 -18.83 -21.38
CA ASP A 159 -14.56 -18.34 -22.49
C ASP A 159 -16.06 -18.59 -22.25
N GLY A 160 -16.45 -18.66 -20.98
CA GLY A 160 -17.82 -18.87 -20.56
C GLY A 160 -18.64 -17.58 -20.51
N LYS A 161 -19.67 -17.56 -19.67
CA LYS A 161 -20.58 -16.41 -19.51
C LYS A 161 -19.86 -15.12 -19.14
N ILE A 162 -18.88 -15.22 -18.25
CA ILE A 162 -18.00 -14.11 -17.85
C ILE A 162 -16.59 -14.47 -18.29
N LYS A 163 -16.01 -13.64 -19.15
CA LYS A 163 -14.66 -13.87 -19.66
C LYS A 163 -13.63 -13.65 -18.56
N VAL A 164 -12.64 -14.54 -18.51
CA VAL A 164 -11.42 -14.42 -17.72
C VAL A 164 -10.24 -14.58 -18.69
N PRO A 165 -9.27 -13.67 -18.74
CA PRO A 165 -9.27 -12.37 -18.06
C PRO A 165 -10.47 -11.48 -18.44
N ASP A 166 -10.80 -10.52 -17.58
CA ASP A 166 -11.80 -9.50 -17.87
C ASP A 166 -11.28 -8.50 -18.93
N LYS A 167 -12.13 -7.55 -19.37
CA LYS A 167 -11.77 -6.55 -20.41
C LYS A 167 -10.57 -5.65 -20.06
N TYR A 168 -10.09 -5.69 -18.81
CA TYR A 168 -8.95 -4.93 -18.31
C TYR A 168 -7.78 -5.81 -17.84
N GLU A 169 -7.84 -7.12 -18.07
CA GLU A 169 -6.77 -8.07 -17.70
C GLU A 169 -6.46 -8.14 -16.19
N ARG A 170 -7.48 -8.04 -15.34
CA ARG A 170 -7.33 -8.01 -13.87
C ARG A 170 -7.64 -9.33 -13.17
N GLU A 171 -8.35 -10.22 -13.85
CA GLU A 171 -8.76 -11.53 -13.35
C GLU A 171 -7.96 -12.65 -14.03
N GLY A 172 -7.78 -13.77 -13.34
CA GLY A 172 -7.17 -14.97 -13.91
C GLY A 172 -5.65 -14.95 -14.06
N ILE A 173 -4.98 -13.93 -13.51
CA ILE A 173 -3.51 -13.83 -13.47
C ILE A 173 -3.05 -13.97 -12.02
N HIS A 174 -2.09 -14.84 -11.76
CA HIS A 174 -1.52 -15.05 -10.44
C HIS A 174 0.00 -15.16 -10.53
N GLU A 175 0.69 -14.11 -10.09
CA GLU A 175 2.12 -14.17 -9.83
C GLU A 175 2.40 -14.99 -8.57
N ILE A 176 3.29 -15.97 -8.70
CA ILE A 176 3.69 -16.89 -7.64
C ILE A 176 5.13 -16.57 -7.27
N ASN A 177 5.36 -16.13 -6.04
CA ASN A 177 6.71 -15.98 -5.49
C ASN A 177 7.26 -17.35 -5.10
N LEU A 178 8.51 -17.62 -5.48
CA LEU A 178 9.12 -18.94 -5.38
C LEU A 178 10.50 -18.87 -4.74
N ILE A 179 10.87 -19.93 -4.03
CA ILE A 179 12.22 -20.11 -3.51
C ILE A 179 13.04 -20.88 -4.54
N ASN A 180 14.12 -20.25 -5.00
CA ASN A 180 15.05 -20.81 -5.98
C ASN A 180 15.74 -22.08 -5.45
N GLY A 181 15.98 -23.07 -6.30
CA GLY A 181 16.76 -24.25 -5.94
C GLY A 181 16.03 -25.29 -5.08
N GLN A 182 14.71 -25.22 -4.97
CA GLN A 182 13.90 -26.25 -4.30
C GLN A 182 12.50 -26.40 -4.91
N TRP A 183 11.82 -27.49 -4.58
CA TRP A 183 10.40 -27.64 -4.90
C TRP A 183 9.54 -26.72 -4.03
N ASN A 184 8.68 -25.96 -4.67
CA ASN A 184 7.65 -25.14 -4.05
C ASN A 184 6.31 -25.85 -4.27
N GLU A 185 5.56 -26.06 -3.19
CA GLU A 185 4.19 -26.57 -3.23
C GLU A 185 3.24 -25.39 -3.32
N CYS A 186 2.52 -25.28 -4.42
CA CYS A 186 1.74 -24.10 -4.77
C CYS A 186 0.25 -24.46 -4.88
N PHE A 187 -0.60 -23.49 -4.56
CA PHE A 187 -2.04 -23.62 -4.83
C PHE A 187 -2.67 -22.25 -5.08
N VAL A 188 -3.79 -22.25 -5.81
CA VAL A 188 -4.65 -21.08 -6.00
C VAL A 188 -6.10 -21.48 -5.75
N GLU A 189 -6.71 -20.89 -4.73
CA GLU A 189 -8.15 -20.94 -4.48
C GLU A 189 -8.88 -20.03 -5.45
N MET A 190 -9.91 -20.59 -6.09
CA MET A 190 -10.74 -19.93 -7.10
C MET A 190 -12.22 -19.99 -6.73
N PRO A 191 -12.62 -19.54 -5.52
CA PRO A 191 -14.00 -19.69 -5.03
C PRO A 191 -15.01 -18.95 -5.90
N GLU A 192 -14.65 -17.76 -6.38
CA GLU A 192 -15.56 -16.84 -7.08
C GLU A 192 -15.09 -16.47 -8.49
N LEU A 193 -14.03 -17.12 -8.99
CA LEU A 193 -13.55 -16.94 -10.36
C LEU A 193 -14.49 -17.69 -11.34
N PRO A 194 -14.97 -17.04 -12.41
CA PRO A 194 -15.74 -17.69 -13.46
C PRO A 194 -14.95 -18.84 -14.11
N ARG A 195 -15.58 -20.01 -14.22
CA ARG A 195 -14.91 -21.25 -14.67
C ARG A 195 -15.86 -22.26 -15.32
N ASP A 196 -16.91 -21.76 -15.95
CA ASP A 196 -17.94 -22.56 -16.63
C ASP A 196 -17.47 -23.11 -17.99
N LYS A 197 -16.42 -22.52 -18.59
CA LYS A 197 -15.82 -22.98 -19.85
C LYS A 197 -14.32 -22.60 -19.89
N ILE A 198 -13.51 -23.31 -19.11
CA ILE A 198 -12.05 -23.10 -19.07
C ILE A 198 -11.41 -23.60 -20.35
N THR A 199 -10.73 -22.72 -21.07
CA THR A 199 -10.08 -23.03 -22.34
C THR A 199 -8.60 -23.30 -22.17
N LYS A 200 -7.90 -22.58 -21.27
CA LYS A 200 -6.46 -22.73 -21.09
C LYS A 200 -6.01 -22.50 -19.65
N LEU A 201 -4.91 -23.17 -19.31
CA LEU A 201 -4.06 -22.89 -18.17
C LEU A 201 -2.65 -22.67 -18.68
N SER A 202 -1.98 -21.58 -18.30
CA SER A 202 -0.62 -21.28 -18.77
C SER A 202 0.33 -20.90 -17.64
N PHE A 203 1.58 -21.30 -17.78
CA PHE A 203 2.69 -20.80 -16.96
C PHE A 203 3.56 -19.88 -17.81
N ALA A 204 3.91 -18.71 -17.30
CA ALA A 204 4.72 -17.76 -18.04
C ALA A 204 5.84 -17.13 -17.21
N ILE A 205 6.97 -16.96 -17.87
CA ILE A 205 8.13 -16.20 -17.42
C ILE A 205 8.05 -14.83 -18.09
N GLU A 206 7.91 -13.76 -17.30
CA GLU A 206 8.13 -12.41 -17.80
C GLU A 206 9.62 -12.08 -17.78
N ILE A 207 10.11 -11.51 -18.88
CA ILE A 207 11.53 -11.24 -19.08
C ILE A 207 11.79 -9.77 -18.77
N PHE A 208 12.52 -9.52 -17.69
CA PHE A 208 12.79 -8.18 -17.16
C PHE A 208 14.28 -7.83 -17.09
N GLY A 209 15.13 -8.51 -17.86
CA GLY A 209 16.56 -8.32 -17.76
C GLY A 209 17.17 -9.17 -16.65
N LYS A 210 18.43 -8.88 -16.33
CA LYS A 210 19.18 -9.62 -15.31
C LYS A 210 19.86 -8.66 -14.36
N GLU A 211 19.78 -8.96 -13.07
CA GLU A 211 20.68 -8.34 -12.10
C GLU A 211 22.07 -8.98 -12.19
N ARG A 212 23.04 -8.47 -11.42
CA ARG A 212 24.46 -8.81 -11.55
C ARG A 212 24.80 -10.29 -11.41
N THR A 213 24.05 -11.05 -10.60
CA THR A 213 24.32 -12.47 -10.37
C THR A 213 23.49 -13.41 -11.24
N MET A 214 22.45 -12.92 -11.91
CA MET A 214 21.56 -13.72 -12.75
C MET A 214 22.25 -14.24 -14.02
N GLY A 215 22.07 -15.53 -14.29
CA GLY A 215 22.50 -16.14 -15.56
C GLY A 215 21.65 -15.70 -16.76
N ASP A 216 21.97 -16.23 -17.94
CA ASP A 216 21.32 -15.83 -19.20
C ASP A 216 19.93 -16.48 -19.43
N SER A 217 19.50 -17.36 -18.52
CA SER A 217 18.21 -18.04 -18.62
C SER A 217 17.55 -18.30 -17.26
N LEU A 218 16.23 -18.20 -17.24
CA LEU A 218 15.35 -18.65 -16.17
C LEU A 218 14.77 -20.01 -16.56
N LYS A 219 14.75 -20.94 -15.60
CA LYS A 219 14.31 -22.33 -15.82
C LYS A 219 13.40 -22.77 -14.68
N PHE A 220 12.24 -23.29 -15.02
CA PHE A 220 11.24 -23.77 -14.08
C PHE A 220 10.78 -25.16 -14.49
N ASP A 221 10.88 -26.12 -13.58
CA ASP A 221 10.31 -27.44 -13.74
C ASP A 221 8.96 -27.46 -13.02
N ILE A 222 7.88 -27.71 -13.77
CA ILE A 222 6.49 -27.68 -13.27
C ILE A 222 5.96 -29.12 -13.31
N ASP A 223 5.21 -29.51 -12.28
CA ASP A 223 4.72 -30.88 -12.16
C ASP A 223 3.42 -31.01 -11.32
N ALA A 224 2.73 -32.15 -11.51
CA ALA A 224 1.55 -32.63 -10.78
C ALA A 224 0.44 -31.58 -10.63
N VAL A 225 -0.03 -31.01 -11.74
CA VAL A 225 -1.13 -30.04 -11.71
C VAL A 225 -2.44 -30.79 -11.48
N SER A 226 -3.08 -30.52 -10.34
CA SER A 226 -4.34 -31.12 -9.94
C SER A 226 -5.43 -30.06 -9.68
N LEU A 227 -6.67 -30.47 -9.92
CA LEU A 227 -7.86 -29.71 -9.59
C LEU A 227 -8.49 -30.30 -8.33
N GLN A 228 -8.67 -29.47 -7.32
CA GLN A 228 -9.11 -29.87 -6.00
C GLN A 228 -10.44 -29.23 -5.63
N THR A 229 -11.20 -29.97 -4.83
CA THR A 229 -12.35 -29.45 -4.07
C THR A 229 -11.96 -29.47 -2.61
N ILE A 230 -11.81 -28.30 -1.99
CA ILE A 230 -11.57 -28.16 -0.56
C ILE A 230 -12.86 -27.86 0.17
N GLU A 231 -12.94 -28.29 1.43
CA GLU A 231 -14.15 -28.18 2.26
C GLU A 231 -14.51 -26.72 2.58
N ASN A 232 -13.52 -25.86 2.82
CA ASN A 232 -13.71 -24.49 3.28
C ASN A 232 -12.75 -23.51 2.53
N PRO A 233 -13.02 -23.18 1.25
CA PRO A 233 -12.26 -22.13 0.57
C PRO A 233 -12.48 -20.77 1.27
N GLU A 234 -11.50 -19.87 1.15
CA GLU A 234 -11.72 -18.49 1.61
C GLU A 234 -12.82 -17.82 0.79
N ILE A 235 -13.46 -16.83 1.40
CA ILE A 235 -14.32 -15.89 0.67
C ILE A 235 -13.42 -14.91 -0.09
N ALA A 236 -13.81 -14.51 -1.30
CA ALA A 236 -13.06 -13.55 -2.09
C ALA A 236 -13.76 -12.18 -2.16
N SER A 237 -15.07 -12.11 -1.94
CA SER A 237 -15.82 -10.85 -1.88
C SER A 237 -16.83 -10.75 -0.74
N GLY A 238 -17.30 -9.52 -0.51
CA GLY A 238 -18.45 -9.23 0.33
C GLY A 238 -18.11 -8.94 1.79
N TRP A 239 -19.12 -8.47 2.52
CA TRP A 239 -18.95 -7.97 3.88
C TRP A 239 -19.02 -9.04 4.95
N VAL A 240 -19.57 -10.22 4.65
CA VAL A 240 -19.80 -11.29 5.64
C VAL A 240 -18.57 -12.19 5.71
N PRO A 241 -17.91 -12.32 6.88
CA PRO A 241 -16.75 -13.21 7.01
C PRO A 241 -17.07 -14.67 6.75
N ALA A 242 -16.03 -15.46 6.43
CA ALA A 242 -16.16 -16.91 6.39
C ALA A 242 -16.60 -17.49 7.75
N SER A 243 -17.25 -18.65 7.71
CA SER A 243 -17.66 -19.34 8.94
C SER A 243 -16.46 -19.72 9.81
N ASN A 244 -16.66 -19.78 11.13
CA ASN A 244 -15.65 -20.07 12.13
C ASN A 244 -14.46 -19.08 12.08
N ARG A 245 -14.78 -17.78 12.04
CA ARG A 245 -13.79 -16.69 12.04
C ARG A 245 -14.08 -15.67 13.13
N ILE A 246 -13.00 -15.06 13.63
CA ILE A 246 -13.02 -13.90 14.52
C ILE A 246 -12.16 -12.82 13.86
N ILE A 247 -12.80 -11.81 13.28
CA ILE A 247 -12.16 -10.74 12.54
C ILE A 247 -11.78 -9.61 13.50
N HIS A 248 -10.49 -9.33 13.58
CA HIS A 248 -9.88 -8.40 14.52
C HIS A 248 -8.63 -7.79 13.88
N SER A 249 -8.06 -6.75 14.50
CA SER A 249 -6.72 -6.28 14.13
C SER A 249 -5.71 -7.38 14.49
N THR A 250 -5.10 -8.03 13.50
CA THR A 250 -4.21 -9.18 13.73
C THR A 250 -2.85 -8.78 14.29
N THR A 251 -2.43 -7.52 14.09
CA THR A 251 -1.32 -6.91 14.83
C THR A 251 -1.70 -6.73 16.30
N GLY A 252 -2.89 -6.18 16.55
CA GLY A 252 -3.40 -5.90 17.88
C GLY A 252 -3.96 -4.48 18.04
N TYR A 253 -4.01 -4.00 19.28
CA TYR A 253 -4.67 -2.75 19.66
C TYR A 253 -3.82 -1.91 20.61
N GLY A 254 -3.97 -0.59 20.53
CA GLY A 254 -3.48 0.32 21.57
C GLY A 254 -4.22 0.15 22.88
N VAL A 255 -3.59 0.51 24.00
CA VAL A 255 -4.23 0.48 25.34
C VAL A 255 -5.49 1.36 25.37
N GLU A 256 -5.45 2.52 24.73
CA GLU A 256 -6.58 3.46 24.69
C GLU A 256 -7.49 3.33 23.46
N SER A 257 -7.14 2.45 22.51
CA SER A 257 -7.92 2.20 21.30
C SER A 257 -9.30 1.62 21.58
N GLU A 258 -10.22 1.85 20.64
CA GLU A 258 -11.45 1.07 20.52
C GLU A 258 -11.10 -0.36 20.06
N LYS A 259 -11.35 -1.35 20.93
CA LYS A 259 -10.99 -2.76 20.71
C LYS A 259 -12.24 -3.56 20.39
N THR A 260 -12.54 -3.64 19.11
CA THR A 260 -13.70 -4.36 18.60
C THR A 260 -13.30 -5.43 17.60
N ALA A 261 -14.10 -6.50 17.55
CA ALA A 261 -13.95 -7.59 16.61
C ALA A 261 -15.32 -8.12 16.17
N ILE A 262 -15.34 -8.81 15.03
CA ILE A 262 -16.53 -9.39 14.42
C ILE A 262 -16.43 -10.90 14.53
N VAL A 263 -17.49 -11.54 15.01
CA VAL A 263 -17.54 -12.97 15.27
C VAL A 263 -18.45 -13.60 14.24
N GLN A 264 -17.99 -14.66 13.59
CA GLN A 264 -18.80 -15.51 12.72
C GLN A 264 -18.59 -16.95 13.15
N VAL A 265 -19.05 -17.28 14.37
CA VAL A 265 -18.81 -18.59 15.01
C VAL A 265 -20.13 -19.14 15.51
N LYS A 266 -20.51 -20.33 15.02
CA LYS A 266 -21.71 -21.03 15.50
C LYS A 266 -21.51 -21.50 16.94
N ASN A 267 -22.61 -21.66 17.69
CA ASN A 267 -22.60 -22.17 19.07
C ASN A 267 -21.73 -21.37 20.07
N ASN A 268 -21.52 -20.07 19.82
CA ASN A 268 -20.72 -19.20 20.70
C ASN A 268 -21.38 -18.88 22.08
N LYS A 269 -22.64 -19.31 22.29
CA LYS A 269 -23.42 -19.12 23.53
C LYS A 269 -23.52 -17.64 23.99
N GLY A 270 -23.40 -16.68 23.06
CA GLY A 270 -23.51 -15.24 23.32
C GLY A 270 -22.34 -14.64 24.10
N LYS A 271 -21.22 -15.35 24.24
CA LYS A 271 -20.06 -14.91 25.04
C LYS A 271 -18.74 -15.07 24.30
N PHE A 272 -17.78 -14.21 24.65
CA PHE A 272 -16.39 -14.34 24.22
C PHE A 272 -15.46 -14.17 25.42
N GLN A 273 -14.23 -14.65 25.25
CA GLN A 273 -13.19 -14.56 26.26
C GLN A 273 -11.90 -14.02 25.65
N LEU A 274 -11.18 -13.19 26.40
CA LEU A 274 -9.79 -12.85 26.13
C LEU A 274 -8.92 -13.75 26.99
N ILE A 275 -7.97 -14.44 26.36
CA ILE A 275 -7.07 -15.37 27.03
C ILE A 275 -5.65 -14.83 26.93
N ASP A 276 -4.99 -14.73 28.07
CA ASP A 276 -3.58 -14.34 28.16
C ASP A 276 -2.70 -15.46 27.58
N LYS A 277 -1.85 -15.11 26.60
CA LYS A 277 -1.06 -16.08 25.85
C LYS A 277 -0.01 -16.78 26.72
N SER A 278 0.52 -16.09 27.73
CA SER A 278 1.60 -16.62 28.59
C SER A 278 1.09 -17.60 29.64
N SER A 279 -0.04 -17.29 30.27
CA SER A 279 -0.61 -18.06 31.37
C SER A 279 -1.74 -19.00 30.95
N ASN A 280 -2.26 -18.82 29.73
CA ASN A 280 -3.43 -19.52 29.19
C ASN A 280 -4.70 -19.33 30.06
N LYS A 281 -4.76 -18.24 30.85
CA LYS A 281 -5.89 -17.90 31.71
C LYS A 281 -6.85 -16.94 31.00
N VAL A 282 -8.15 -17.11 31.26
CA VAL A 282 -9.16 -16.12 30.87
C VAL A 282 -8.95 -14.86 31.72
N VAL A 283 -8.69 -13.73 31.08
CA VAL A 283 -8.45 -12.44 31.74
C VAL A 283 -9.57 -11.43 31.54
N TYR A 284 -10.45 -11.70 30.58
CA TYR A 284 -11.65 -10.92 30.32
C TYR A 284 -12.73 -11.83 29.74
N GLU A 285 -13.98 -11.65 30.15
CA GLU A 285 -15.15 -12.28 29.54
C GLU A 285 -16.17 -11.19 29.21
N GLY A 286 -16.73 -11.24 28.01
CA GLY A 286 -17.71 -10.26 27.54
C GLY A 286 -18.83 -10.90 26.73
N LYS A 287 -19.81 -10.07 26.36
CA LYS A 287 -20.99 -10.49 25.58
C LYS A 287 -20.75 -10.28 24.09
N ILE A 288 -21.29 -11.20 23.30
CA ILE A 288 -21.42 -11.04 21.85
C ILE A 288 -22.73 -10.31 21.56
N ASN A 289 -22.65 -9.23 20.77
CA ASN A 289 -23.80 -8.38 20.44
C ASN A 289 -24.11 -8.47 18.95
N THR A 290 -25.38 -8.71 18.60
CA THR A 290 -25.84 -8.62 17.22
C THR A 290 -26.06 -7.15 16.81
N LYS A 291 -25.51 -6.76 15.66
CA LYS A 291 -25.70 -5.44 15.04
C LYS A 291 -26.26 -5.63 13.63
N LYS A 292 -27.40 -4.99 13.36
CA LYS A 292 -27.93 -4.80 12.01
C LYS A 292 -27.39 -3.48 11.45
N THR A 293 -26.67 -3.55 10.34
CA THR A 293 -26.04 -2.39 9.70
C THR A 293 -26.45 -2.30 8.23
N ALA A 294 -26.03 -1.25 7.53
CA ALA A 294 -26.35 -1.06 6.13
C ALA A 294 -25.71 -2.12 5.21
N ILE A 295 -24.62 -2.76 5.67
CA ILE A 295 -23.86 -3.78 4.93
C ILE A 295 -24.14 -5.22 5.37
N GLY A 296 -25.05 -5.43 6.33
CA GLY A 296 -25.46 -6.77 6.77
C GLY A 296 -25.76 -6.89 8.27
N ASN A 297 -25.91 -8.13 8.72
CA ASN A 297 -26.06 -8.46 10.13
C ASN A 297 -24.76 -9.10 10.64
N PHE A 298 -24.25 -8.59 11.76
CA PHE A 298 -22.97 -9.00 12.31
C PHE A 298 -23.10 -9.30 13.80
N GLU A 299 -22.36 -10.30 14.27
CA GLU A 299 -22.07 -10.43 15.69
C GLU A 299 -20.76 -9.72 16.00
N THR A 300 -20.76 -8.89 17.05
CA THR A 300 -19.63 -8.04 17.39
C THR A 300 -19.30 -8.14 18.87
N ILE A 301 -18.03 -7.99 19.17
CA ILE A 301 -17.50 -7.96 20.53
C ILE A 301 -16.74 -6.66 20.76
N ASP A 302 -16.76 -6.20 22.01
CA ASP A 302 -16.05 -5.01 22.46
C ASP A 302 -15.37 -5.34 23.77
N PHE A 303 -14.05 -5.15 23.81
CA PHE A 303 -13.21 -5.31 24.99
C PHE A 303 -12.34 -4.07 25.21
N SER A 304 -12.80 -2.90 24.76
CA SER A 304 -12.10 -1.61 24.88
C SER A 304 -11.77 -1.26 26.33
N ALA A 305 -12.61 -1.70 27.27
CA ALA A 305 -12.43 -1.54 28.71
C ALA A 305 -11.23 -2.33 29.27
N PHE A 306 -10.72 -3.33 28.56
CA PHE A 306 -9.52 -4.05 28.95
C PHE A 306 -8.26 -3.25 28.53
N LYS A 307 -7.43 -2.91 29.52
CA LYS A 307 -6.29 -1.97 29.38
C LYS A 307 -4.92 -2.59 29.67
N LYS A 308 -4.87 -3.85 30.10
CA LYS A 308 -3.61 -4.49 30.48
C LYS A 308 -2.79 -4.83 29.25
N GLU A 309 -1.56 -4.34 29.18
CA GLU A 309 -0.63 -4.69 28.11
C GLU A 309 -0.27 -6.18 28.16
N GLY A 310 -0.02 -6.78 27.00
CA GLY A 310 0.32 -8.19 26.88
C GLY A 310 -0.05 -8.78 25.53
N GLN A 311 0.13 -10.10 25.40
CA GLN A 311 -0.27 -10.86 24.22
C GLN A 311 -1.48 -11.72 24.57
N TYR A 312 -2.50 -11.69 23.72
CA TYR A 312 -3.79 -12.31 23.98
C TYR A 312 -4.34 -13.00 22.73
N PHE A 313 -5.31 -13.88 22.91
CA PHE A 313 -6.18 -14.35 21.83
C PHE A 313 -7.65 -14.32 22.26
N ILE A 314 -8.55 -14.12 21.30
CA ILE A 314 -9.99 -14.13 21.53
C ILE A 314 -10.50 -15.56 21.33
N ARG A 315 -11.36 -16.04 22.23
CA ARG A 315 -12.11 -17.29 22.10
C ARG A 315 -13.61 -17.03 22.07
N ALA A 316 -14.31 -17.62 21.10
CA ALA A 316 -15.77 -17.65 21.02
C ALA A 316 -16.20 -19.06 20.59
N GLY A 317 -17.03 -19.73 21.38
CA GLY A 317 -17.29 -21.17 21.18
C GLY A 317 -15.99 -21.98 21.16
N ASP A 318 -15.83 -22.82 20.13
CA ASP A 318 -14.65 -23.67 19.92
C ASP A 318 -13.57 -22.99 19.04
N VAL A 319 -13.79 -21.74 18.62
CA VAL A 319 -12.88 -21.00 17.76
C VAL A 319 -12.03 -20.04 18.58
N ALA A 320 -10.73 -20.06 18.32
CA ALA A 320 -9.76 -19.12 18.89
C ALA A 320 -9.05 -18.35 17.77
N SER A 321 -8.81 -17.06 17.98
CA SER A 321 -7.98 -16.25 17.09
C SER A 321 -6.50 -16.63 17.21
N LYS A 322 -5.67 -16.17 16.26
CA LYS A 322 -4.23 -16.11 16.48
C LYS A 322 -3.91 -15.08 17.59
N PRO A 323 -2.75 -15.19 18.25
CA PRO A 323 -2.33 -14.21 19.24
C PRO A 323 -2.09 -12.83 18.62
N PHE A 324 -2.51 -11.78 19.32
CA PHE A 324 -2.28 -10.37 18.98
C PHE A 324 -1.87 -9.60 20.25
N TYR A 325 -1.37 -8.38 20.09
CA TYR A 325 -0.90 -7.57 21.21
C TYR A 325 -1.91 -6.53 21.67
N ILE A 326 -1.89 -6.21 22.96
CA ILE A 326 -2.38 -4.94 23.48
C ILE A 326 -1.17 -4.21 24.03
N ASN A 327 -0.82 -3.08 23.44
CA ASN A 327 0.37 -2.31 23.82
C ASN A 327 0.20 -0.83 23.48
N LYS A 328 0.67 0.08 24.33
CA LYS A 328 0.55 1.52 24.05
C LYS A 328 1.33 2.02 22.83
N ASN A 329 2.34 1.27 22.39
CA ASN A 329 3.19 1.57 21.24
C ASN A 329 2.95 0.57 20.10
N ILE A 330 1.70 0.11 19.91
CA ILE A 330 1.34 -0.99 19.01
C ILE A 330 1.92 -0.86 17.59
N TRP A 331 2.10 0.38 17.10
CA TRP A 331 2.57 0.68 15.76
C TRP A 331 4.10 0.77 15.60
N ASP A 332 4.89 0.80 16.68
CA ASP A 332 6.35 0.93 16.61
C ASP A 332 7.00 -0.28 15.89
N ASN A 333 6.48 -1.49 16.13
CA ASN A 333 6.88 -2.69 15.39
C ASN A 333 6.54 -2.61 13.90
N SER A 334 5.44 -1.94 13.56
CA SER A 334 5.01 -1.76 12.19
C SER A 334 5.91 -0.75 11.47
N ALA A 335 6.35 0.31 12.16
CA ALA A 335 7.32 1.27 11.62
C ALA A 335 8.63 0.59 11.18
N TRP A 336 9.17 -0.33 11.98
CA TRP A 336 10.37 -1.11 11.62
C TRP A 336 10.16 -2.01 10.39
N ARG A 337 9.01 -2.67 10.29
CA ARG A 337 8.68 -3.50 9.12
C ARG A 337 8.53 -2.64 7.87
N MET A 338 7.81 -1.53 7.97
CA MET A 338 7.64 -0.60 6.84
C MET A 338 8.97 0.03 6.41
N LEU A 339 9.85 0.34 7.37
CA LEU A 339 11.21 0.83 7.10
C LEU A 339 12.05 -0.24 6.39
N ASN A 340 11.91 -1.51 6.77
CA ASN A 340 12.50 -2.61 6.01
C ASN A 340 11.99 -2.60 4.56
N TYR A 341 10.69 -2.49 4.33
CA TYR A 341 10.17 -2.39 2.97
C TYR A 341 10.80 -1.24 2.16
N ILE A 342 10.78 -0.02 2.70
CA ILE A 342 11.42 1.13 2.04
C ILE A 342 12.91 0.91 1.79
N PHE A 343 13.66 0.36 2.76
CA PHE A 343 15.06 0.03 2.56
C PHE A 343 15.29 -0.92 1.38
N ASN A 344 14.43 -1.95 1.22
CA ASN A 344 14.54 -2.93 0.14
C ASN A 344 14.22 -2.36 -1.25
N GLU A 345 13.56 -1.19 -1.31
CA GLU A 345 13.24 -0.50 -2.57
C GLU A 345 14.31 0.55 -2.94
N ARG A 346 15.46 0.64 -2.25
CA ARG A 346 16.50 1.64 -2.60
C ARG A 346 17.05 1.40 -4.01
N CYS A 347 16.90 2.40 -4.88
CA CYS A 347 17.45 2.39 -6.23
C CYS A 347 18.92 2.83 -6.23
N GLY A 348 19.80 2.13 -6.96
CA GLY A 348 21.23 2.46 -6.98
C GLY A 348 22.01 1.99 -5.75
N TYR A 349 21.39 1.22 -4.86
CA TYR A 349 22.02 0.66 -3.65
C TYR A 349 22.06 -0.88 -3.72
N PRO A 350 23.16 -1.53 -3.30
CA PRO A 350 23.19 -2.99 -3.21
C PRO A 350 22.44 -3.49 -1.98
N ILE A 351 21.31 -4.16 -2.15
CA ILE A 351 20.53 -4.74 -1.05
C ILE A 351 21.07 -6.14 -0.71
N PRO A 352 21.65 -6.34 0.50
CA PRO A 352 22.22 -7.62 0.88
C PRO A 352 21.23 -8.77 0.75
N GLY A 353 21.63 -9.85 0.06
CA GLY A 353 20.77 -11.01 -0.14
C GLY A 353 19.64 -10.85 -1.17
N LYS A 354 19.41 -9.64 -1.74
CA LYS A 354 18.37 -9.40 -2.75
C LYS A 354 18.89 -9.05 -4.14
N HIS A 355 19.59 -7.92 -4.29
CA HIS A 355 20.11 -7.48 -5.59
C HIS A 355 21.35 -6.60 -5.44
N GLY A 356 22.16 -6.51 -6.51
CA GLY A 356 23.26 -5.53 -6.58
C GLY A 356 22.76 -4.10 -6.79
N ALA A 357 23.67 -3.12 -6.83
CA ALA A 357 23.30 -1.75 -7.20
C ALA A 357 22.78 -1.75 -8.65
N CYS A 358 21.49 -1.42 -8.79
CA CYS A 358 20.74 -1.35 -10.04
C CYS A 358 20.72 0.09 -10.59
N HIS A 359 20.35 0.24 -11.87
CA HIS A 359 19.95 1.53 -12.45
C HIS A 359 21.00 2.64 -12.38
N THR A 360 22.29 2.28 -12.33
CA THR A 360 23.39 3.26 -12.29
C THR A 360 23.60 4.00 -13.61
N ASP A 361 22.94 3.55 -14.66
CA ASP A 361 22.93 4.03 -16.03
C ASP A 361 21.70 4.88 -16.39
N LEU A 362 20.71 4.96 -15.51
CA LEU A 362 19.61 5.89 -15.70
C LEU A 362 20.12 7.30 -15.83
N ASN A 363 19.61 8.02 -16.81
CA ASN A 363 20.16 9.31 -17.18
C ASN A 363 19.11 10.26 -17.73
N ALA A 364 19.45 11.55 -17.71
CA ALA A 364 18.74 12.62 -18.40
C ALA A 364 19.72 13.60 -19.04
N THR A 365 19.24 14.32 -20.05
CA THR A 365 19.96 15.45 -20.65
C THR A 365 19.32 16.77 -20.26
N PHE A 366 20.09 17.70 -19.71
CA PHE A 366 19.67 19.06 -19.40
C PHE A 366 20.71 20.06 -19.92
N GLU A 367 20.26 21.09 -20.66
CA GLU A 367 21.14 22.10 -21.26
C GLU A 367 22.34 21.51 -22.03
N GLY A 368 22.10 20.42 -22.78
CA GLY A 368 23.12 19.72 -23.57
C GLY A 368 24.09 18.85 -22.77
N LYS A 369 23.91 18.72 -21.45
CA LYS A 369 24.72 17.88 -20.57
C LYS A 369 23.95 16.63 -20.16
N LEU A 370 24.56 15.48 -20.35
CA LEU A 370 24.07 14.19 -19.88
C LEU A 370 24.51 13.98 -18.42
N PHE A 371 23.60 13.53 -17.56
CA PHE A 371 23.92 13.20 -16.16
C PHE A 371 23.18 11.94 -15.70
N PRO A 372 23.79 11.14 -14.81
CA PRO A 372 23.13 9.97 -14.23
C PRO A 372 22.15 10.37 -13.12
N PHE A 373 21.04 9.65 -13.01
CA PHE A 373 20.01 9.88 -12.01
C PHE A 373 19.46 8.57 -11.44
N ASN A 374 20.02 8.20 -10.30
CA ASN A 374 19.63 7.11 -9.41
C ASN A 374 19.64 7.62 -7.95
N GLY A 375 19.13 6.81 -7.02
CA GLY A 375 18.90 7.17 -5.62
C GLY A 375 17.41 7.15 -5.29
N GLY A 376 17.03 7.44 -4.04
CA GLY A 376 15.63 7.32 -3.61
C GLY A 376 15.16 5.87 -3.69
N TRP A 377 13.88 5.65 -4.04
CA TRP A 377 13.29 4.31 -4.03
C TRP A 377 12.56 3.99 -5.34
N HIS A 378 12.53 2.72 -5.71
CA HIS A 378 11.58 2.19 -6.69
C HIS A 378 10.16 2.50 -6.24
N ASP A 379 9.27 2.84 -7.17
CA ASP A 379 7.89 3.22 -6.89
C ASP A 379 7.07 1.99 -6.51
N ALA A 380 7.28 0.88 -7.21
CA ALA A 380 6.52 -0.35 -7.07
C ALA A 380 7.39 -1.59 -7.34
N ALA A 381 6.76 -2.76 -7.43
CA ALA A 381 7.41 -4.01 -7.86
C ALA A 381 7.95 -3.97 -9.30
N ASP A 382 7.73 -2.87 -10.01
CA ASP A 382 8.10 -2.65 -11.39
C ASP A 382 9.47 -1.96 -11.56
N MET A 383 10.16 -1.47 -10.52
CA MET A 383 11.43 -0.72 -10.63
C MET A 383 11.33 0.70 -11.24
N SER A 384 10.14 1.20 -11.58
CA SER A 384 9.95 2.61 -11.95
C SER A 384 10.33 3.56 -10.80
N GLN A 385 10.55 4.86 -11.03
CA GLN A 385 10.64 5.84 -9.93
C GLN A 385 9.91 7.15 -10.18
N GLN A 386 9.44 7.73 -9.09
CA GLN A 386 8.72 9.00 -9.04
C GLN A 386 9.27 9.85 -7.90
N VAL A 387 10.03 10.91 -8.21
CA VAL A 387 10.73 11.73 -7.20
C VAL A 387 9.75 12.44 -6.25
N LEU A 388 8.55 12.83 -6.71
CA LEU A 388 7.50 13.35 -5.81
C LEU A 388 7.12 12.32 -4.74
N GLN A 389 7.03 11.04 -5.12
CA GLN A 389 6.70 9.97 -4.20
C GLN A 389 7.81 9.76 -3.17
N SER A 390 9.09 9.81 -3.59
CA SER A 390 10.23 9.87 -2.68
C SER A 390 10.13 11.05 -1.70
N GLY A 391 9.71 12.22 -2.19
CA GLY A 391 9.41 13.39 -1.35
C GLY A 391 8.39 13.10 -0.25
N GLU A 392 7.29 12.41 -0.58
CA GLU A 392 6.26 12.05 0.41
C GLU A 392 6.73 10.97 1.40
N ILE A 393 7.59 10.04 0.96
CA ILE A 393 8.23 9.05 1.84
C ILE A 393 9.11 9.77 2.86
N ILE A 394 9.96 10.72 2.43
CA ILE A 394 10.80 11.53 3.32
C ILE A 394 9.94 12.23 4.37
N TYR A 395 8.83 12.84 3.96
CA TYR A 395 7.92 13.50 4.90
C TYR A 395 7.37 12.52 5.95
N GLY A 396 6.87 11.36 5.53
CA GLY A 396 6.37 10.31 6.43
C GLY A 396 7.44 9.75 7.37
N LEU A 397 8.64 9.46 6.85
CA LEU A 397 9.78 9.01 7.65
C LEU A 397 10.16 10.01 8.75
N LEU A 398 10.17 11.31 8.42
CA LEU A 398 10.49 12.36 9.38
C LEU A 398 9.36 12.60 10.40
N GLU A 399 8.09 12.47 10.01
CA GLU A 399 6.97 12.44 10.96
C GLU A 399 7.12 11.30 11.98
N GLU A 400 7.39 10.09 11.50
CA GLU A 400 7.59 8.93 12.38
C GLU A 400 8.88 9.03 13.18
N ALA A 401 9.96 9.60 12.64
CA ALA A 401 11.19 9.86 13.39
C ALA A 401 10.91 10.82 14.55
N ASN A 402 10.21 11.93 14.29
CA ASN A 402 9.79 12.87 15.32
C ASN A 402 8.90 12.18 16.37
N ARG A 403 8.06 11.21 15.98
CA ARG A 403 7.24 10.42 16.90
C ARG A 403 8.09 9.46 17.74
N ALA A 404 8.99 8.70 17.13
CA ALA A 404 9.94 7.81 17.79
C ALA A 404 10.78 8.57 18.82
N LYS A 405 11.27 9.77 18.47
CA LYS A 405 11.98 10.64 19.42
C LYS A 405 11.11 11.02 20.61
N LYS A 406 9.86 11.46 20.39
CA LYS A 406 8.92 11.80 21.47
C LYS A 406 8.63 10.61 22.39
N LYS A 407 8.67 9.37 21.86
CA LYS A 407 8.50 8.12 22.64
C LYS A 407 9.80 7.64 23.32
N GLY A 408 10.95 8.27 23.04
CA GLY A 408 12.26 7.82 23.55
C GLY A 408 12.83 6.59 22.83
N ASN A 409 12.35 6.27 21.63
CA ASN A 409 12.84 5.16 20.82
C ASN A 409 14.02 5.62 19.93
N SER A 410 15.19 5.81 20.56
CA SER A 410 16.39 6.32 19.87
C SER A 410 16.85 5.47 18.68
N PRO A 411 16.86 4.12 18.74
CA PRO A 411 17.27 3.31 17.58
C PRO A 411 16.39 3.52 16.35
N LEU A 412 15.06 3.55 16.53
CA LEU A 412 14.14 3.79 15.42
C LEU A 412 14.27 5.22 14.89
N PHE A 413 14.39 6.21 15.78
CA PHE A 413 14.60 7.60 15.41
C PHE A 413 15.82 7.78 14.50
N ILE A 414 16.98 7.27 14.92
CA ILE A 414 18.24 7.40 14.16
C ILE A 414 18.09 6.73 12.79
N ARG A 415 17.53 5.53 12.74
CA ARG A 415 17.43 4.79 11.47
C ARG A 415 16.43 5.43 10.48
N LEU A 416 15.33 5.99 10.98
CA LEU A 416 14.39 6.75 10.15
C LEU A 416 14.99 8.05 9.61
N GLN A 417 15.81 8.75 10.41
CA GLN A 417 16.57 9.92 9.95
C GLN A 417 17.53 9.55 8.83
N GLU A 418 18.29 8.46 8.98
CA GLU A 418 19.20 7.96 7.95
C GLU A 418 18.46 7.60 6.64
N GLU A 419 17.32 6.92 6.72
CA GLU A 419 16.51 6.61 5.53
C GLU A 419 15.94 7.89 4.89
N ALA A 420 15.56 8.88 5.70
CA ALA A 420 15.10 10.16 5.17
C ALA A 420 16.24 10.91 4.47
N GLU A 421 17.46 10.89 4.99
CA GLU A 421 18.65 11.50 4.38
C GLU A 421 18.99 10.87 3.01
N TRP A 422 18.82 9.55 2.86
CA TRP A 422 18.93 8.87 1.56
C TRP A 422 17.94 9.43 0.52
N GLY A 423 16.68 9.62 0.91
CA GLY A 423 15.68 10.25 0.04
C GLY A 423 15.98 11.73 -0.23
N ILE A 424 16.47 12.46 0.78
CA ILE A 424 16.81 13.87 0.66
C ILE A 424 17.90 14.08 -0.39
N ASP A 425 18.94 13.24 -0.41
CA ASP A 425 19.97 13.28 -1.45
C ASP A 425 19.36 13.17 -2.85
N CYS A 426 18.40 12.25 -3.05
CA CYS A 426 17.69 12.08 -4.32
C CYS A 426 16.90 13.34 -4.74
N ILE A 427 16.10 13.95 -3.85
CA ILE A 427 15.30 15.13 -4.21
C ILE A 427 16.17 16.37 -4.42
N LEU A 428 17.35 16.46 -3.79
CA LEU A 428 18.31 17.54 -4.01
C LEU A 428 19.08 17.34 -5.32
N LYS A 429 19.52 16.11 -5.62
CA LYS A 429 20.10 15.72 -6.92
C LYS A 429 19.15 16.00 -8.07
N ALA A 430 17.84 15.93 -7.84
CA ALA A 430 16.82 16.23 -8.83
C ALA A 430 16.75 17.71 -9.22
N ARG A 431 17.28 18.64 -8.41
CA ARG A 431 17.20 20.10 -8.64
C ARG A 431 18.17 20.52 -9.74
N LEU A 432 17.64 21.02 -10.86
CA LEU A 432 18.43 21.47 -12.01
C LEU A 432 18.49 23.01 -12.14
N GLY A 433 17.91 23.73 -11.18
CA GLY A 433 17.84 25.20 -11.18
C GLY A 433 16.64 25.74 -11.97
N ASN A 434 16.30 27.02 -11.75
CA ASN A 434 15.20 27.73 -12.42
C ASN A 434 13.83 26.99 -12.38
N GLY A 435 13.59 26.21 -11.32
CA GLY A 435 12.38 25.39 -11.14
C GLY A 435 12.35 24.07 -11.92
N TYR A 436 13.40 23.73 -12.67
CA TYR A 436 13.50 22.44 -13.35
C TYR A 436 13.90 21.32 -12.38
N ARG A 437 13.25 20.17 -12.53
CA ARG A 437 13.56 18.95 -11.78
C ARG A 437 13.56 17.71 -12.66
N ALA A 438 14.50 16.80 -12.40
CA ALA A 438 14.36 15.40 -12.78
C ALA A 438 13.24 14.78 -11.91
N GLN A 439 12.34 14.00 -12.51
CA GLN A 439 11.14 13.60 -11.79
C GLN A 439 10.74 12.15 -11.95
N THR A 440 10.61 11.66 -13.18
CA THR A 440 9.97 10.37 -13.40
C THR A 440 10.70 9.60 -14.45
N TRP A 441 10.75 8.29 -14.28
CA TRP A 441 11.14 7.36 -15.32
C TRP A 441 10.40 6.05 -15.06
N GLY A 442 10.03 5.36 -16.14
CA GLY A 442 9.28 4.12 -16.04
C GLY A 442 10.06 2.97 -16.66
N THR A 443 10.22 1.88 -15.92
CA THR A 443 10.81 0.63 -16.42
C THR A 443 10.22 -0.55 -15.70
N ASN A 444 10.36 -1.74 -16.28
CA ASN A 444 10.25 -3.05 -15.62
C ASN A 444 11.53 -3.84 -15.81
N LEU A 445 12.68 -3.19 -15.75
CA LEU A 445 13.95 -3.79 -16.14
C LEU A 445 14.98 -3.69 -15.02
N TRP A 446 15.71 -4.80 -14.83
CA TRP A 446 17.11 -4.74 -14.45
C TRP A 446 17.90 -4.23 -15.67
N THR A 447 18.44 -3.02 -15.55
CA THR A 447 19.22 -2.40 -16.64
C THR A 447 20.60 -3.01 -16.78
N ASP A 448 21.20 -2.86 -17.97
CA ASP A 448 22.49 -3.46 -18.29
C ASP A 448 23.71 -2.71 -17.70
N GLY A 449 23.48 -1.50 -17.17
CA GLY A 449 24.48 -0.68 -16.50
C GLY A 449 25.29 0.21 -17.44
N PHE A 450 24.92 0.31 -18.72
CA PHE A 450 25.61 1.12 -19.72
C PHE A 450 24.68 2.19 -20.30
N ILE A 451 25.16 3.44 -20.28
CA ILE A 451 24.47 4.55 -20.94
C ILE A 451 24.63 4.42 -22.47
N GLY A 452 23.56 4.68 -23.20
CA GLY A 452 23.51 4.66 -24.67
C GLY A 452 23.27 3.28 -25.25
N THR A 453 22.82 2.33 -24.44
CA THR A 453 22.38 1.02 -24.91
C THR A 453 20.89 1.07 -25.23
N LYS A 454 20.21 -0.07 -25.11
CA LYS A 454 18.85 -0.21 -25.59
C LYS A 454 17.83 0.14 -24.50
N ASP A 455 18.12 -0.19 -23.26
CA ASP A 455 17.20 0.04 -22.15
C ASP A 455 17.06 1.52 -21.80
N ASP A 456 17.92 2.42 -22.31
CA ASP A 456 17.77 3.88 -22.27
C ASP A 456 17.44 4.53 -23.64
N SER A 457 17.18 3.71 -24.68
CA SER A 457 16.94 4.16 -26.07
C SER A 457 15.56 4.79 -26.32
N SER A 458 14.63 4.70 -25.36
CA SER A 458 13.27 5.22 -25.51
C SER A 458 12.96 6.33 -24.51
N ARG A 459 12.17 7.32 -24.94
CA ARG A 459 11.70 8.42 -24.09
C ARG A 459 10.98 7.94 -22.81
N ARG A 460 10.41 6.73 -22.81
CA ARG A 460 9.73 6.17 -21.63
C ARG A 460 10.73 5.70 -20.55
N ARG A 461 11.95 5.35 -20.94
CA ARG A 461 13.00 4.81 -20.07
C ARG A 461 14.12 5.80 -19.76
N GLN A 462 14.00 7.03 -20.25
CA GLN A 462 14.85 8.15 -19.85
C GLN A 462 14.19 8.95 -18.73
N VAL A 463 15.03 9.55 -17.88
CA VAL A 463 14.54 10.37 -16.78
C VAL A 463 13.93 11.66 -17.33
N ARG A 464 12.64 11.84 -17.06
CA ARG A 464 11.87 13.00 -17.50
C ARG A 464 12.19 14.18 -16.61
N ILE A 465 12.54 15.28 -17.27
CA ILE A 465 12.70 16.59 -16.66
C ILE A 465 11.43 17.39 -16.91
N HIS A 466 10.95 18.07 -15.88
CA HIS A 466 9.87 19.04 -16.01
C HIS A 466 10.21 20.33 -15.26
N ASN A 467 9.42 21.35 -15.52
CA ASN A 467 9.37 22.57 -14.72
C ASN A 467 7.90 22.76 -14.37
N ARG A 468 7.51 22.46 -13.14
CA ARG A 468 6.13 22.51 -12.69
C ARG A 468 6.03 23.11 -11.31
N ALA A 469 5.09 24.02 -11.13
CA ALA A 469 4.89 24.73 -9.89
C ALA A 469 4.31 23.83 -8.80
N PHE A 470 3.39 22.91 -9.11
CA PHE A 470 2.74 22.08 -8.09
C PHE A 470 3.76 21.23 -7.33
N GLU A 471 4.60 20.52 -8.07
CA GLU A 471 5.66 19.69 -7.48
C GLU A 471 6.67 20.55 -6.73
N ASN A 472 7.07 21.71 -7.24
CA ASN A 472 7.96 22.61 -6.51
C ASN A 472 7.34 23.17 -5.23
N PHE A 473 6.02 23.45 -5.18
CA PHE A 473 5.34 23.78 -3.92
C PHE A 473 5.36 22.62 -2.93
N MET A 474 5.10 21.39 -3.41
CA MET A 474 5.19 20.18 -2.58
C MET A 474 6.60 20.01 -2.00
N PHE A 475 7.62 20.07 -2.85
CA PHE A 475 9.02 19.96 -2.42
C PHE A 475 9.41 21.08 -1.46
N ALA A 476 9.01 22.33 -1.71
CA ALA A 476 9.29 23.42 -0.77
C ALA A 476 8.72 23.15 0.62
N GLY A 477 7.50 22.60 0.71
CA GLY A 477 6.93 22.17 2.00
C GLY A 477 7.71 21.03 2.64
N ILE A 478 8.08 20.01 1.87
CA ILE A 478 8.85 18.84 2.35
C ILE A 478 10.25 19.26 2.83
N GLU A 479 10.96 20.06 2.05
CA GLU A 479 12.30 20.58 2.34
C GLU A 479 12.27 21.51 3.58
N ALA A 480 11.24 22.35 3.71
CA ALA A 480 11.06 23.17 4.90
C ALA A 480 10.82 22.31 6.15
N TYR A 481 9.99 21.26 6.04
CA TYR A 481 9.75 20.33 7.14
C TYR A 481 11.01 19.53 7.49
N ALA A 482 11.77 19.08 6.50
CA ALA A 482 13.04 18.38 6.68
C ALA A 482 14.09 19.25 7.37
N SER A 483 14.24 20.50 6.94
CA SER A 483 15.12 21.49 7.58
C SER A 483 14.79 21.67 9.08
N MET A 484 13.52 21.60 9.46
CA MET A 484 13.10 21.69 10.86
C MET A 484 13.25 20.37 11.64
N SER A 485 13.17 19.23 10.97
CA SER A 485 13.07 17.90 11.61
C SER A 485 14.39 17.15 11.72
N LEU A 486 15.38 17.43 10.85
CA LEU A 486 16.70 16.81 10.94
C LEU A 486 17.45 17.29 12.20
N GLU A 487 18.29 16.44 12.78
CA GLU A 487 19.06 16.79 13.98
C GLU A 487 20.56 16.86 13.78
N ASN A 488 21.15 15.92 13.06
CA ASN A 488 22.59 15.68 13.12
C ASN A 488 23.40 16.32 11.99
N ASP A 489 22.75 16.94 11.00
CA ASP A 489 23.42 17.63 9.89
C ASP A 489 22.99 19.10 9.78
N PRO A 490 23.66 20.03 10.51
CA PRO A 490 23.38 21.45 10.43
C PRO A 490 23.55 22.04 9.02
N MET A 491 24.50 21.52 8.23
CA MET A 491 24.78 22.04 6.90
C MET A 491 23.68 21.65 5.92
N LEU A 492 23.22 20.40 5.97
CA LEU A 492 22.07 19.95 5.19
C LEU A 492 20.80 20.71 5.58
N LYS A 493 20.58 20.98 6.87
CA LYS A 493 19.44 21.80 7.33
C LYS A 493 19.46 23.22 6.76
N GLU A 494 20.62 23.87 6.77
CA GLU A 494 20.80 25.19 6.17
C GLU A 494 20.53 25.16 4.66
N PHE A 495 21.05 24.15 3.96
CA PHE A 495 20.83 23.98 2.53
C PHE A 495 19.35 23.69 2.20
N LEU A 496 18.67 22.83 2.96
CA LEU A 496 17.25 22.53 2.80
C LEU A 496 16.38 23.77 3.04
N ARG A 497 16.74 24.62 4.01
CA ARG A 497 16.08 25.91 4.20
C ARG A 497 16.20 26.78 2.95
N LYS A 498 17.40 26.89 2.39
CA LYS A 498 17.64 27.62 1.15
C LYS A 498 16.85 27.02 -0.02
N ALA A 499 16.89 25.70 -0.17
CA ALA A 499 16.18 24.97 -1.21
C ALA A 499 14.66 25.26 -1.16
N ALA A 500 14.07 25.14 0.02
CA ALA A 500 12.65 25.39 0.22
C ALA A 500 12.22 26.81 -0.19
N ILE A 501 13.04 27.82 0.14
CA ILE A 501 12.80 29.22 -0.24
C ILE A 501 12.88 29.39 -1.76
N GLU A 502 13.92 28.84 -2.39
CA GLU A 502 14.15 28.92 -3.84
C GLU A 502 13.04 28.21 -4.62
N ASP A 503 12.68 26.98 -4.24
CA ASP A 503 11.69 26.16 -4.93
C ASP A 503 10.29 26.74 -4.80
N TYR A 504 9.95 27.30 -3.64
CA TYR A 504 8.71 28.05 -3.49
C TYR A 504 8.69 29.29 -4.39
N ALA A 505 9.79 30.05 -4.47
CA ALA A 505 9.88 31.22 -5.35
C ALA A 505 9.75 30.85 -6.83
N PHE A 506 10.40 29.77 -7.27
CA PHE A 506 10.24 29.24 -8.63
C PHE A 506 8.81 28.81 -8.91
N ALA A 507 8.19 28.06 -7.98
CA ALA A 507 6.81 27.63 -8.07
C ALA A 507 5.85 28.82 -8.15
N ARG A 508 6.03 29.83 -7.29
CA ARG A 508 5.23 31.05 -7.24
C ARG A 508 5.29 31.81 -8.56
N LYS A 509 6.49 32.10 -9.06
CA LYS A 509 6.70 32.77 -10.35
C LYS A 509 6.00 32.06 -11.50
N ARG A 510 6.08 30.72 -11.53
CA ARG A 510 5.46 29.91 -12.59
C ARG A 510 3.94 29.82 -12.44
N PHE A 511 3.43 29.71 -11.22
CA PHE A 511 1.98 29.74 -10.99
C PHE A 511 1.39 31.12 -11.29
N ASP A 512 2.11 32.21 -11.01
CA ASP A 512 1.64 33.56 -11.35
C ASP A 512 1.49 33.76 -12.86
N SER A 513 2.24 33.03 -13.69
CA SER A 513 2.11 33.10 -15.15
C SER A 513 1.09 32.13 -15.74
N LEU A 514 0.96 30.91 -15.19
CA LEU A 514 0.13 29.85 -15.77
C LEU A 514 -1.14 29.51 -14.97
N GLY A 515 -1.19 29.89 -13.69
CA GLY A 515 -2.23 29.47 -12.76
C GLY A 515 -2.40 27.95 -12.71
N PHE A 516 -3.64 27.50 -12.60
CA PHE A 516 -3.97 26.07 -12.60
C PHE A 516 -3.75 25.37 -13.95
N ASN A 517 -3.53 26.12 -15.04
CA ASN A 517 -3.19 25.53 -16.33
C ASN A 517 -1.77 24.94 -16.34
N ASP A 518 -0.96 25.18 -15.30
CA ASP A 518 0.37 24.58 -15.18
C ASP A 518 0.32 23.05 -15.08
N LEU A 519 -0.66 22.52 -14.33
CA LEU A 519 -0.96 21.08 -14.29
C LEU A 519 -1.88 20.69 -15.47
N SER A 520 -1.50 21.05 -16.70
CA SER A 520 -2.15 20.57 -17.91
C SER A 520 -1.23 19.63 -18.68
N SER A 521 -1.20 18.38 -18.22
CA SER A 521 -1.00 17.28 -19.16
C SER A 521 -2.06 16.24 -18.86
N ILE A 522 -2.83 15.93 -19.90
CA ILE A 522 -3.85 14.89 -19.94
C ILE A 522 -3.30 13.65 -19.24
N GLY A 523 -4.04 13.16 -18.23
CA GLY A 523 -3.63 12.11 -17.32
C GLY A 523 -3.33 10.81 -18.06
N GLY A 524 -2.09 10.63 -18.49
CA GLY A 524 -1.59 9.41 -19.13
C GLY A 524 -1.20 8.29 -18.16
N GLY A 525 -1.68 8.33 -16.91
CA GLY A 525 -1.38 7.36 -15.85
C GLY A 525 0.04 7.37 -15.28
N GLY A 526 1.02 8.01 -15.93
CA GLY A 526 2.44 7.93 -15.52
C GLY A 526 2.99 9.11 -14.72
N ASP A 527 2.14 10.02 -14.24
CA ASP A 527 2.56 11.25 -13.56
C ASP A 527 1.73 11.49 -12.29
N HIS A 528 2.38 11.29 -11.15
CA HIS A 528 1.71 11.22 -9.85
C HIS A 528 1.15 12.55 -9.37
N ALA A 529 1.55 13.67 -9.98
CA ALA A 529 1.02 15.00 -9.69
C ALA A 529 -0.28 15.31 -10.45
N ALA A 530 -0.57 14.59 -11.54
CA ALA A 530 -1.65 14.96 -12.47
C ALA A 530 -3.04 14.90 -11.83
N MET A 531 -3.27 14.04 -10.83
CA MET A 531 -4.59 13.89 -10.19
C MET A 531 -4.98 15.06 -9.28
N ALA A 532 -4.07 15.98 -8.98
CA ALA A 532 -4.35 17.12 -8.11
C ALA A 532 -5.46 18.01 -8.68
N SER A 533 -6.44 18.33 -7.82
CA SER A 533 -7.48 19.31 -8.10
C SER A 533 -6.97 20.73 -7.86
N ASN A 534 -7.67 21.74 -8.37
CA ASN A 534 -7.30 23.14 -8.11
C ASN A 534 -7.43 23.48 -6.62
N SER A 535 -8.46 22.95 -5.96
CA SER A 535 -8.67 23.11 -4.52
C SER A 535 -7.56 22.48 -3.68
N GLN A 536 -7.05 21.32 -4.08
CA GLN A 536 -5.89 20.68 -3.46
C GLN A 536 -4.62 21.48 -3.72
N TYR A 537 -4.39 21.89 -4.97
CA TYR A 537 -3.24 22.71 -5.35
C TYR A 537 -3.15 23.94 -4.44
N SER A 538 -4.25 24.69 -4.29
CA SER A 538 -4.32 25.83 -3.37
C SER A 538 -4.04 25.47 -1.91
N ALA A 539 -4.51 24.30 -1.44
CA ALA A 539 -4.17 23.81 -0.10
C ALA A 539 -2.67 23.53 0.03
N ASN A 540 -2.02 22.95 -0.98
CA ASN A 540 -0.58 22.68 -0.96
C ASN A 540 0.27 23.96 -0.99
N ILE A 541 -0.15 24.99 -1.75
CA ILE A 541 0.49 26.32 -1.68
C ILE A 541 0.41 26.85 -0.25
N SER A 542 -0.77 26.79 0.37
CA SER A 542 -1.00 27.25 1.73
C SER A 542 -0.17 26.50 2.77
N PHE A 543 -0.08 25.18 2.62
CA PHE A 543 0.73 24.32 3.48
C PHE A 543 2.22 24.64 3.38
N ALA A 544 2.77 24.70 2.16
CA ALA A 544 4.18 25.03 1.94
C ALA A 544 4.53 26.43 2.49
N ALA A 545 3.68 27.43 2.25
CA ALA A 545 3.84 28.77 2.79
C ALA A 545 3.76 28.80 4.33
N SER A 546 2.87 28.01 4.94
CA SER A 546 2.78 27.91 6.40
C SER A 546 4.06 27.32 7.02
N LEU A 547 4.64 26.28 6.39
CA LEU A 547 5.91 25.70 6.82
C LEU A 547 7.08 26.65 6.62
N LEU A 548 7.11 27.38 5.50
CA LEU A 548 8.11 28.43 5.28
C LEU A 548 7.99 29.57 6.28
N TYR A 549 6.78 30.00 6.64
CA TYR A 549 6.60 30.98 7.70
C TYR A 549 7.13 30.46 9.05
N LYS A 550 6.82 29.21 9.41
CA LYS A 550 7.32 28.57 10.63
C LYS A 550 8.84 28.51 10.66
N LEU A 551 9.46 28.15 9.52
CA LEU A 551 10.90 28.04 9.36
C LEU A 551 11.59 29.41 9.36
N THR A 552 11.07 30.38 8.61
CA THR A 552 11.77 31.63 8.29
C THR A 552 11.37 32.82 9.15
N ARG A 553 10.16 32.80 9.71
CA ARG A 553 9.49 33.93 10.37
C ARG A 553 9.16 35.12 9.44
N ASP A 554 9.33 34.97 8.12
CA ASP A 554 8.91 36.00 7.17
C ASP A 554 7.38 36.01 7.02
N LYS A 555 6.77 37.14 7.40
CA LYS A 555 5.32 37.34 7.39
C LYS A 555 4.73 37.34 5.97
N SER A 556 5.54 37.51 4.93
CA SER A 556 5.09 37.39 3.54
C SER A 556 4.47 36.00 3.28
N TYR A 557 5.13 34.93 3.74
CA TYR A 557 4.62 33.56 3.62
C TYR A 557 3.34 33.34 4.44
N ALA A 558 3.20 33.97 5.62
CA ALA A 558 1.97 33.89 6.38
C ALA A 558 0.77 34.47 5.60
N ALA A 559 0.98 35.65 4.99
CA ALA A 559 -0.03 36.30 4.16
C ALA A 559 -0.36 35.48 2.90
N GLU A 560 0.63 34.90 2.25
CA GLU A 560 0.42 34.01 1.11
C GLU A 560 -0.33 32.74 1.49
N ALA A 561 -0.01 32.14 2.64
CA ALA A 561 -0.71 30.95 3.11
C ALA A 561 -2.20 31.23 3.34
N ALA A 562 -2.51 32.35 4.01
CA ALA A 562 -3.87 32.79 4.29
C ALA A 562 -4.63 33.21 3.01
N LYS A 563 -3.93 33.74 2.00
CA LYS A 563 -4.51 34.06 0.68
C LYS A 563 -4.81 32.79 -0.12
N ALA A 564 -3.88 31.85 -0.18
CA ALA A 564 -4.00 30.64 -0.99
C ALA A 564 -5.16 29.75 -0.53
N ILE A 565 -5.34 29.59 0.78
CA ILE A 565 -6.38 28.70 1.33
C ILE A 565 -7.82 29.15 1.02
N GLN A 566 -8.03 30.42 0.67
CA GLN A 566 -9.38 30.93 0.39
C GLN A 566 -10.05 30.19 -0.77
N TYR A 567 -9.28 29.81 -1.80
CA TYR A 567 -9.80 29.01 -2.91
C TYR A 567 -10.31 27.64 -2.42
N THR A 568 -9.53 27.00 -1.55
CA THR A 568 -9.91 25.72 -0.93
C THR A 568 -11.17 25.84 -0.08
N LEU A 569 -11.29 26.90 0.74
CA LEU A 569 -12.48 27.16 1.55
C LEU A 569 -13.73 27.39 0.69
N GLN A 570 -13.61 28.13 -0.42
CA GLN A 570 -14.71 28.36 -1.35
C GLN A 570 -15.18 27.08 -2.05
N CYS A 571 -14.27 26.12 -2.23
CA CYS A 571 -14.57 24.79 -2.75
C CYS A 571 -15.17 23.85 -1.70
N GLN A 572 -15.18 24.19 -0.41
CA GLN A 572 -15.84 23.36 0.60
C GLN A 572 -17.36 23.48 0.48
N ARG A 573 -18.07 22.36 0.59
CA ARG A 573 -19.52 22.36 0.69
C ARG A 573 -19.95 22.74 2.11
N THR A 574 -20.51 23.94 2.27
CA THR A 574 -21.08 24.43 3.54
C THR A 574 -22.57 24.12 3.69
N GLU A 575 -23.28 24.06 2.56
CA GLU A 575 -24.70 23.77 2.52
C GLU A 575 -24.96 22.27 2.66
N PRO A 576 -25.90 21.85 3.52
CA PRO A 576 -26.23 20.44 3.65
C PRO A 576 -26.78 19.86 2.34
N LEU A 577 -26.58 18.56 2.15
CA LEU A 577 -27.33 17.79 1.16
C LEU A 577 -28.79 17.64 1.57
N ASN A 578 -29.63 17.25 0.61
CA ASN A 578 -31.03 16.91 0.86
C ASN A 578 -31.20 15.47 1.36
N ASP A 579 -30.13 14.89 1.91
CA ASP A 579 -30.15 13.58 2.53
C ASP A 579 -30.67 13.63 3.98
N LYS A 580 -30.86 12.45 4.55
CA LYS A 580 -31.28 12.26 5.95
C LYS A 580 -30.30 12.88 6.95
N ASN A 581 -28.99 12.80 6.69
CA ASN A 581 -27.96 13.18 7.66
C ASN A 581 -27.43 14.60 7.46
N LYS A 582 -27.96 15.35 6.48
CA LYS A 582 -27.55 16.72 6.16
C LYS A 582 -26.04 16.82 5.93
N LEU A 583 -25.51 15.86 5.18
CA LEU A 583 -24.09 15.75 4.87
C LEU A 583 -23.57 17.04 4.22
N ARG A 584 -22.41 17.50 4.69
CA ARG A 584 -21.66 18.66 4.19
C ARG A 584 -20.21 18.53 4.64
N GLY A 585 -19.33 19.42 4.17
CA GLY A 585 -17.94 19.52 4.63
C GLY A 585 -16.90 18.90 3.70
N PHE A 586 -17.32 18.13 2.68
CA PHE A 586 -16.44 17.67 1.60
C PHE A 586 -16.07 18.81 0.64
N PHE A 587 -15.04 18.59 -0.18
CA PHE A 587 -14.49 19.60 -1.09
C PHE A 587 -14.80 19.29 -2.55
N TYR A 588 -15.08 20.32 -3.33
CA TYR A 588 -15.11 20.25 -4.79
C TYR A 588 -13.71 20.44 -5.38
N ARG A 589 -13.49 19.94 -6.60
CA ARG A 589 -12.19 20.01 -7.28
C ARG A 589 -11.81 21.43 -7.67
N ASP A 590 -12.80 22.27 -7.95
CA ASP A 590 -12.62 23.68 -8.30
C ASP A 590 -13.91 24.49 -7.98
N LEU A 591 -13.88 25.79 -8.28
CA LEU A 591 -14.98 26.73 -7.98
C LEU A 591 -16.28 26.50 -8.77
N ASN A 592 -16.26 25.70 -9.85
CA ASN A 592 -17.45 25.37 -10.62
C ASN A 592 -18.37 24.37 -9.89
N LYS A 593 -17.84 23.68 -8.86
CA LYS A 593 -18.53 22.70 -8.01
C LYS A 593 -19.25 21.58 -8.79
N ARG A 594 -18.70 21.14 -9.93
CA ARG A 594 -19.23 20.04 -10.76
C ARG A 594 -18.69 18.67 -10.38
N SER A 595 -17.45 18.61 -9.89
CA SER A 595 -16.82 17.37 -9.45
C SER A 595 -16.36 17.47 -8.01
N ILE A 596 -16.68 16.45 -7.21
CA ILE A 596 -16.23 16.32 -5.84
C ILE A 596 -14.81 15.73 -5.83
N VAL A 597 -14.03 16.05 -4.80
CA VAL A 597 -12.68 15.54 -4.64
C VAL A 597 -12.74 14.07 -4.25
N HIS A 598 -12.32 13.21 -5.17
CA HIS A 598 -12.06 11.79 -4.94
C HIS A 598 -10.76 11.37 -5.60
N TYR A 599 -10.27 10.20 -5.17
CA TYR A 599 -9.06 9.56 -5.66
C TYR A 599 -9.34 8.09 -5.90
N THR A 600 -8.73 7.51 -6.93
CA THR A 600 -8.97 6.12 -7.36
C THR A 600 -7.80 5.19 -7.09
N HIS A 601 -6.60 5.74 -6.92
CA HIS A 601 -5.38 4.97 -6.77
C HIS A 601 -4.38 5.74 -5.91
N GLN A 602 -3.97 6.92 -6.39
CA GLN A 602 -3.10 7.83 -5.64
C GLN A 602 -3.91 8.87 -4.91
N SER A 603 -3.55 9.18 -3.66
CA SER A 603 -4.29 10.14 -2.85
C SER A 603 -3.40 11.09 -2.08
N ARG A 604 -3.85 12.33 -2.06
CA ARG A 604 -3.36 13.37 -1.17
C ARG A 604 -4.50 14.04 -0.40
N ASP A 605 -5.60 13.32 -0.17
CA ASP A 605 -6.76 13.80 0.61
C ASP A 605 -6.40 14.46 1.96
N HIS A 606 -5.38 13.96 2.67
CA HIS A 606 -4.84 14.61 3.87
C HIS A 606 -4.34 16.06 3.69
N SER A 607 -3.99 16.49 2.47
CA SER A 607 -3.38 17.81 2.22
C SER A 607 -4.30 18.97 2.63
N TYR A 608 -5.62 18.79 2.54
CA TYR A 608 -6.59 19.80 2.96
C TYR A 608 -6.48 20.05 4.47
N MET A 609 -6.46 18.97 5.25
CA MET A 609 -6.34 19.08 6.70
C MET A 609 -4.93 19.51 7.11
N GLN A 610 -3.88 19.04 6.43
CA GLN A 610 -2.50 19.52 6.67
C GLN A 610 -2.38 21.03 6.51
N ALA A 611 -2.94 21.59 5.44
CA ALA A 611 -2.91 23.04 5.19
C ALA A 611 -3.69 23.81 6.26
N LEU A 612 -4.94 23.39 6.54
CA LEU A 612 -5.80 24.07 7.50
C LEU A 612 -5.26 24.01 8.93
N THR A 613 -4.74 22.87 9.37
CA THR A 613 -4.15 22.75 10.72
C THR A 613 -2.82 23.50 10.82
N ALA A 614 -1.99 23.49 9.78
CA ALA A 614 -0.74 24.25 9.76
C ALA A 614 -0.99 25.77 9.82
N LEU A 615 -2.02 26.27 9.13
CA LEU A 615 -2.46 27.66 9.24
C LEU A 615 -2.88 28.02 10.66
N CYS A 616 -3.73 27.19 11.28
CA CYS A 616 -4.19 27.44 12.64
C CYS A 616 -3.04 27.39 13.66
N GLU A 617 -2.08 26.47 13.48
CA GLU A 617 -0.90 26.36 14.35
C GLU A 617 0.03 27.57 14.20
N THR A 618 0.26 28.03 12.96
CA THR A 618 1.25 29.07 12.69
C THR A 618 0.69 30.48 12.84
N GLN A 619 -0.63 30.67 12.72
CA GLN A 619 -1.27 31.99 12.71
C GLN A 619 -2.53 32.04 13.60
N PRO A 620 -2.41 31.82 14.93
CA PRO A 620 -3.55 31.77 15.85
C PRO A 620 -4.33 33.09 15.96
N ASP A 621 -3.67 34.22 15.73
CA ASP A 621 -4.27 35.56 15.84
C ASP A 621 -4.82 36.10 14.51
N ASN A 622 -4.82 35.30 13.44
CA ASN A 622 -5.32 35.74 12.14
C ASN A 622 -6.86 35.96 12.18
N PRO A 623 -7.39 37.04 11.59
CA PRO A 623 -8.84 37.28 11.54
C PRO A 623 -9.66 36.12 10.94
N ASP A 624 -9.08 35.32 10.04
CA ASP A 624 -9.73 34.18 9.40
C ASP A 624 -9.61 32.87 10.17
N TYR A 625 -8.92 32.85 11.33
CA TYR A 625 -8.71 31.63 12.13
C TYR A 625 -10.00 30.83 12.35
N LYS A 626 -11.09 31.52 12.72
CA LYS A 626 -12.37 30.87 12.98
C LYS A 626 -13.01 30.24 11.75
N LYS A 627 -12.71 30.74 10.54
CA LYS A 627 -13.15 30.12 9.29
C LYS A 627 -12.39 28.83 9.03
N TRP A 628 -11.08 28.80 9.29
CA TRP A 628 -10.25 27.61 9.15
C TRP A 628 -10.66 26.53 10.15
N GLU A 629 -10.86 26.90 11.42
CA GLU A 629 -11.35 26.01 12.47
C GLU A 629 -12.72 25.40 12.09
N ALA A 630 -13.65 26.21 11.57
CA ALA A 630 -14.95 25.75 11.11
C ALA A 630 -14.84 24.78 9.92
N ALA A 631 -13.91 25.02 8.98
CA ALA A 631 -13.68 24.13 7.85
C ALA A 631 -13.19 22.75 8.30
N ILE A 632 -12.25 22.70 9.26
CA ILE A 632 -11.76 21.44 9.87
C ILE A 632 -12.90 20.70 10.57
N ARG A 633 -13.72 21.43 11.34
CA ARG A 633 -14.89 20.85 12.05
C ARG A 633 -15.90 20.23 11.09
N MET A 634 -16.26 20.94 10.01
CA MET A 634 -17.20 20.42 9.00
C MET A 634 -16.67 19.14 8.34
N TYR A 635 -15.38 19.08 7.99
CA TYR A 635 -14.78 17.88 7.43
C TYR A 635 -14.72 16.74 8.46
N GLY A 636 -14.41 17.03 9.73
CA GLY A 636 -14.48 16.04 10.81
C GLY A 636 -15.89 15.46 10.99
N ASP A 637 -16.92 16.30 10.98
CA ASP A 637 -18.30 15.87 11.13
C ASP A 637 -18.79 15.06 9.90
N TYR A 638 -18.32 15.40 8.70
CA TYR A 638 -18.49 14.59 7.50
C TYR A 638 -17.96 13.16 7.71
N LEU A 639 -16.70 13.01 8.13
CA LEU A 639 -16.08 11.70 8.34
C LEU A 639 -16.79 10.87 9.40
N LYS A 640 -17.17 11.48 10.53
CA LYS A 640 -17.94 10.79 11.60
C LYS A 640 -19.26 10.23 11.10
N THR A 641 -19.89 10.91 10.14
CA THR A 641 -21.18 10.55 9.56
C THR A 641 -21.03 9.42 8.55
N ILE A 642 -20.14 9.57 7.55
CA ILE A 642 -20.00 8.56 6.49
C ILE A 642 -19.46 7.23 7.00
N MET A 643 -18.58 7.25 8.02
CA MET A 643 -18.04 6.05 8.66
C MET A 643 -19.12 5.10 9.22
N GLN A 644 -20.33 5.60 9.50
CA GLN A 644 -21.41 4.76 10.03
C GLN A 644 -21.97 3.76 9.01
N TYR A 645 -21.81 4.03 7.71
CA TYR A 645 -22.39 3.21 6.64
C TYR A 645 -21.75 1.81 6.53
N VAL A 646 -20.51 1.67 6.97
CA VAL A 646 -19.74 0.40 6.87
C VAL A 646 -19.34 -0.16 8.24
N GLN A 647 -20.08 0.21 9.27
CA GLN A 647 -20.02 -0.50 10.55
C GLN A 647 -20.34 -2.00 10.34
N PRO A 648 -19.65 -2.91 11.05
CA PRO A 648 -18.75 -2.69 12.19
C PRO A 648 -17.24 -2.62 11.85
N TYR A 649 -16.86 -2.60 10.57
CA TYR A 649 -15.46 -2.66 10.16
C TYR A 649 -14.66 -1.39 10.48
N GLY A 650 -15.32 -0.24 10.40
CA GLY A 650 -14.67 1.04 10.61
C GLY A 650 -13.78 1.48 9.45
N LEU A 651 -14.12 1.08 8.23
CA LEU A 651 -13.57 1.69 7.02
C LEU A 651 -14.24 3.06 6.81
N VAL A 652 -13.50 4.10 6.42
CA VAL A 652 -14.15 5.34 5.95
C VAL A 652 -14.54 5.14 4.48
N PRO A 653 -15.82 5.37 4.09
CA PRO A 653 -16.21 5.34 2.68
C PRO A 653 -15.42 6.34 1.82
N SER A 654 -15.16 5.99 0.57
CA SER A 654 -14.45 6.82 -0.42
C SER A 654 -15.07 8.21 -0.61
N GLY A 655 -16.38 8.34 -0.42
CA GLY A 655 -17.05 9.63 -0.28
C GLY A 655 -18.30 9.79 -1.13
N VAL A 656 -18.81 11.03 -1.17
CA VAL A 656 -20.04 11.42 -1.86
C VAL A 656 -19.74 11.78 -3.30
N TYR A 657 -20.41 11.14 -4.25
CA TYR A 657 -20.33 11.40 -5.69
C TYR A 657 -21.62 12.05 -6.19
N HIS A 658 -21.49 12.93 -7.19
CA HIS A 658 -22.64 13.52 -7.90
C HIS A 658 -22.91 12.79 -9.23
N VAL A 659 -24.16 12.53 -9.59
CA VAL A 659 -24.53 11.77 -10.82
C VAL A 659 -23.96 12.33 -12.13
N ASP A 660 -23.69 13.64 -12.15
CA ASP A 660 -23.19 14.37 -13.33
C ASP A 660 -21.67 14.56 -13.37
N GLU A 661 -20.86 14.01 -12.46
CA GLU A 661 -19.41 14.23 -12.52
C GLU A 661 -18.79 13.80 -13.85
N VAL A 662 -19.33 12.74 -14.47
CA VAL A 662 -18.89 12.27 -15.80
C VAL A 662 -19.10 13.30 -16.92
N LYS A 663 -19.97 14.31 -16.72
CA LYS A 663 -20.16 15.44 -17.65
C LYS A 663 -19.01 16.44 -17.57
N ASP A 664 -18.29 16.52 -16.45
CA ASP A 664 -17.02 17.26 -16.35
C ASP A 664 -15.87 16.35 -16.83
N SER A 665 -15.82 16.14 -18.15
CA SER A 665 -14.90 15.18 -18.77
C SER A 665 -13.42 15.44 -18.40
N VAL A 666 -13.04 16.70 -18.21
CA VAL A 666 -11.66 17.06 -17.84
C VAL A 666 -11.36 16.55 -16.43
N ASN A 667 -12.14 16.96 -15.42
CA ASN A 667 -11.88 16.56 -14.04
C ASN A 667 -12.13 15.07 -13.80
N PHE A 668 -13.15 14.49 -14.45
CA PHE A 668 -13.51 13.09 -14.31
C PHE A 668 -12.40 12.17 -14.79
N TYR A 669 -11.92 12.33 -16.03
CA TYR A 669 -10.89 11.44 -16.57
C TYR A 669 -9.49 11.74 -16.00
N LYS A 670 -9.25 12.92 -15.41
CA LYS A 670 -7.97 13.26 -14.76
C LYS A 670 -7.60 12.30 -13.63
N VAL A 671 -8.59 11.76 -12.92
CA VAL A 671 -8.37 10.83 -11.79
C VAL A 671 -8.50 9.36 -12.19
N GLN A 672 -8.82 9.05 -13.45
CA GLN A 672 -8.98 7.67 -13.91
C GLN A 672 -7.70 7.20 -14.60
N VAL A 673 -7.06 6.18 -14.04
CA VAL A 673 -5.89 5.55 -14.67
C VAL A 673 -6.39 4.70 -15.84
N GLY A 674 -5.71 4.77 -16.98
CA GLY A 674 -5.95 3.89 -18.13
C GLY A 674 -7.26 4.10 -18.91
N ILE A 675 -8.13 5.05 -18.51
CA ILE A 675 -9.41 5.32 -19.15
C ILE A 675 -9.57 6.79 -19.49
N TYR A 676 -9.98 7.06 -20.74
CA TYR A 676 -10.08 8.42 -21.30
C TYR A 676 -11.45 8.76 -21.90
N LYS A 677 -12.33 7.76 -22.07
CA LYS A 677 -13.69 7.90 -22.61
C LYS A 677 -14.53 6.67 -22.29
N GLY A 678 -15.84 6.75 -22.49
CA GLY A 678 -16.75 5.58 -22.47
C GLY A 678 -17.13 5.08 -21.06
N ALA A 679 -16.80 5.83 -20.00
CA ALA A 679 -17.03 5.41 -18.63
C ALA A 679 -18.46 5.69 -18.10
N ALA A 680 -19.31 6.41 -18.84
CA ALA A 680 -20.57 6.92 -18.31
C ALA A 680 -21.57 5.84 -17.84
N SER A 681 -21.67 4.73 -18.57
CA SER A 681 -22.54 3.61 -18.16
C SER A 681 -22.02 2.93 -16.90
N ASP A 682 -20.74 2.56 -16.89
CA ASP A 682 -20.08 1.92 -15.74
C ASP A 682 -20.08 2.87 -14.51
N TYR A 683 -19.95 4.18 -14.73
CA TYR A 683 -20.05 5.20 -13.68
C TYR A 683 -21.42 5.18 -13.01
N LYS A 684 -22.48 5.28 -13.81
CA LYS A 684 -23.86 5.26 -13.33
C LYS A 684 -24.15 3.98 -12.55
N GLU A 685 -23.79 2.83 -13.11
CA GLU A 685 -23.99 1.53 -12.47
C GLU A 685 -23.23 1.45 -11.13
N GLN A 686 -21.98 1.92 -11.08
CA GLN A 686 -21.24 2.00 -9.83
C GLN A 686 -21.96 2.86 -8.79
N LEU A 687 -22.45 4.05 -9.15
CA LEU A 687 -23.20 4.89 -8.21
C LEU A 687 -24.46 4.20 -7.69
N GLU A 688 -25.21 3.51 -8.56
CA GLU A 688 -26.44 2.80 -8.20
C GLU A 688 -26.20 1.63 -7.23
N HIS A 689 -24.99 1.06 -7.19
CA HIS A 689 -24.57 0.08 -6.18
C HIS A 689 -24.10 0.70 -4.85
N GLY A 690 -23.91 2.02 -4.78
CA GLY A 690 -23.64 2.74 -3.54
C GLY A 690 -24.90 3.05 -2.73
N PHE A 691 -24.77 3.89 -1.72
CA PHE A 691 -25.91 4.38 -0.93
C PHE A 691 -26.48 5.66 -1.53
N LYS A 692 -27.71 5.61 -2.04
CA LYS A 692 -28.42 6.81 -2.48
C LYS A 692 -28.64 7.78 -1.31
N LEU A 693 -28.16 9.02 -1.44
CA LEU A 693 -28.27 10.05 -0.41
C LEU A 693 -29.45 10.99 -0.69
N ASP A 694 -29.56 11.47 -1.93
CA ASP A 694 -30.67 12.27 -2.45
C ASP A 694 -30.89 11.97 -3.95
N GLU A 695 -31.55 12.87 -4.69
CA GLU A 695 -31.80 12.69 -6.13
C GLU A 695 -30.54 12.72 -6.99
N GLU A 696 -29.49 13.41 -6.52
CA GLU A 696 -28.29 13.74 -7.30
C GLU A 696 -27.00 13.12 -6.72
N HIS A 697 -27.03 12.65 -5.47
CA HIS A 697 -25.83 12.21 -4.76
C HIS A 697 -25.91 10.76 -4.25
N TYR A 698 -24.78 10.06 -4.35
CA TYR A 698 -24.56 8.73 -3.82
C TYR A 698 -23.31 8.69 -2.95
N LEU A 699 -23.33 7.94 -1.86
CA LEU A 699 -22.15 7.60 -1.09
C LEU A 699 -21.58 6.27 -1.59
N ARG A 700 -20.30 6.25 -1.94
CA ARG A 700 -19.57 5.04 -2.31
C ARG A 700 -18.57 4.67 -1.22
N VAL A 701 -18.48 3.38 -0.92
CA VAL A 701 -17.48 2.82 -0.01
C VAL A 701 -16.12 2.73 -0.68
N PHE A 702 -16.08 2.17 -1.88
CA PHE A 702 -14.89 2.09 -2.71
C PHE A 702 -14.92 3.16 -3.80
N PRO A 703 -13.76 3.71 -4.20
CA PRO A 703 -13.70 4.68 -5.27
C PRO A 703 -14.41 4.21 -6.54
N VAL A 704 -14.96 5.16 -7.28
CA VAL A 704 -15.34 4.92 -8.66
C VAL A 704 -14.06 4.78 -9.50
N TRP A 705 -13.87 3.61 -10.07
CA TRP A 705 -12.65 3.23 -10.78
C TRP A 705 -12.91 2.20 -11.88
N PHE A 706 -11.91 1.99 -12.74
CA PHE A 706 -12.05 1.18 -13.94
C PHE A 706 -10.86 0.23 -14.12
N SER A 707 -9.81 0.59 -14.86
CA SER A 707 -8.73 -0.35 -15.19
C SER A 707 -7.76 -0.60 -14.05
N PHE A 708 -7.50 0.39 -13.20
CA PHE A 708 -6.64 0.27 -12.03
C PHE A 708 -7.48 0.38 -10.76
N LYS A 709 -7.30 -0.53 -9.81
CA LYS A 709 -8.10 -0.60 -8.59
C LYS A 709 -7.24 -0.93 -7.38
N GLY A 710 -7.61 -0.41 -6.22
CA GLY A 710 -6.91 -0.65 -4.97
C GLY A 710 -6.76 0.66 -4.21
N ASN A 711 -7.14 0.67 -2.94
CA ASN A 711 -7.42 1.91 -2.21
C ASN A 711 -6.57 2.14 -0.95
N ALA A 712 -5.45 1.42 -0.73
CA ALA A 712 -4.70 1.57 0.52
C ALA A 712 -4.18 3.00 0.71
N ALA A 713 -3.59 3.61 -0.32
CA ALA A 713 -3.14 5.00 -0.25
C ALA A 713 -4.31 5.99 -0.07
N VAL A 714 -5.46 5.73 -0.71
CA VAL A 714 -6.68 6.55 -0.57
C VAL A 714 -7.16 6.52 0.87
N GLN A 715 -7.36 5.33 1.40
CA GLN A 715 -7.86 5.08 2.75
C GLN A 715 -6.91 5.66 3.81
N LEU A 716 -5.61 5.39 3.72
CA LEU A 716 -4.62 5.86 4.69
C LEU A 716 -4.49 7.38 4.67
N SER A 717 -4.61 8.00 3.49
CA SER A 717 -4.64 9.46 3.34
C SER A 717 -5.87 10.08 4.03
N THR A 718 -7.07 9.52 3.84
CA THR A 718 -8.25 9.97 4.57
C THR A 718 -8.14 9.71 6.08
N GLY A 719 -7.51 8.60 6.49
CA GLY A 719 -7.16 8.32 7.88
C GLY A 719 -6.25 9.39 8.48
N LYS A 720 -5.21 9.83 7.76
CA LYS A 720 -4.34 10.95 8.17
C LYS A 720 -5.12 12.26 8.27
N ALA A 721 -6.05 12.53 7.35
CA ALA A 721 -6.93 13.69 7.43
C ALA A 721 -7.78 13.66 8.71
N ALA A 722 -8.34 12.49 9.06
CA ALA A 722 -9.09 12.29 10.31
C ALA A 722 -8.22 12.52 11.55
N ALA A 723 -6.98 12.01 11.57
CA ALA A 723 -6.05 12.20 12.68
C ALA A 723 -5.69 13.68 12.88
N LEU A 724 -5.37 14.40 11.80
CA LEU A 724 -5.06 15.83 11.86
C LEU A 724 -6.24 16.64 12.41
N ALA A 725 -7.45 16.39 11.91
CA ALA A 725 -8.66 17.02 12.41
C ALA A 725 -8.93 16.64 13.88
N GLY A 726 -8.77 15.37 14.25
CA GLY A 726 -8.98 14.86 15.60
C GLY A 726 -8.04 15.47 16.62
N ARG A 727 -6.75 15.59 16.30
CA ARG A 727 -5.77 16.25 17.16
C ARG A 727 -6.05 17.73 17.35
N PHE A 728 -6.33 18.43 16.25
CA PHE A 728 -6.60 19.85 16.28
C PHE A 728 -7.87 20.18 17.08
N LEU A 729 -8.93 19.38 16.93
CA LEU A 729 -10.21 19.57 17.62
C LEU A 729 -10.26 18.92 19.01
N HIS A 730 -9.22 18.20 19.42
CA HIS A 730 -9.21 17.32 20.60
C HIS A 730 -10.37 16.31 20.61
N ASP A 731 -10.67 15.74 19.44
CA ASP A 731 -11.79 14.83 19.23
C ASP A 731 -11.32 13.37 19.15
N LYS A 732 -11.56 12.62 20.23
CA LYS A 732 -11.19 11.20 20.31
C LYS A 732 -11.85 10.36 19.21
N LYS A 733 -13.10 10.67 18.81
CA LYS A 733 -13.80 9.87 17.79
C LYS A 733 -13.11 9.98 16.44
N LEU A 734 -12.55 11.13 16.10
CA LEU A 734 -11.76 11.29 14.88
C LEU A 734 -10.41 10.54 14.95
N MET A 735 -9.76 10.52 16.12
CA MET A 735 -8.57 9.68 16.33
C MET A 735 -8.91 8.18 16.21
N ASP A 736 -10.04 7.75 16.76
CA ASP A 736 -10.51 6.37 16.63
C ASP A 736 -10.80 6.04 15.15
N ILE A 737 -11.46 6.95 14.41
CA ILE A 737 -11.69 6.79 12.95
C ILE A 737 -10.36 6.61 12.19
N ALA A 738 -9.36 7.41 12.52
CA ALA A 738 -8.04 7.32 11.92
C ALA A 738 -7.38 5.95 12.21
N GLU A 739 -7.44 5.47 13.45
CA GLU A 739 -6.84 4.18 13.84
C GLU A 739 -7.58 2.98 13.22
N GLN A 740 -8.90 3.06 13.06
CA GLN A 740 -9.67 2.02 12.37
C GLN A 740 -9.21 1.82 10.91
N GLN A 741 -8.65 2.86 10.26
CA GLN A 741 -8.08 2.69 8.92
C GLN A 741 -6.83 1.79 8.96
N LEU A 742 -6.01 1.90 10.00
CA LEU A 742 -4.88 1.00 10.22
C LEU A 742 -5.38 -0.43 10.51
N PHE A 743 -6.37 -0.59 11.39
CA PHE A 743 -6.93 -1.91 11.72
C PHE A 743 -7.51 -2.64 10.52
N TRP A 744 -8.16 -1.93 9.60
CA TRP A 744 -8.66 -2.51 8.35
C TRP A 744 -7.52 -3.16 7.54
N ILE A 745 -6.39 -2.45 7.39
CA ILE A 745 -5.22 -2.91 6.63
C ILE A 745 -4.59 -4.14 7.30
N VAL A 746 -4.52 -4.19 8.64
CA VAL A 746 -3.89 -5.29 9.39
C VAL A 746 -4.87 -6.36 9.88
N GLY A 747 -6.00 -6.55 9.20
CA GLY A 747 -6.84 -7.75 9.35
C GLY A 747 -8.26 -7.55 9.86
N LYS A 748 -8.65 -6.35 10.31
CA LYS A 748 -10.05 -6.04 10.65
C LYS A 748 -10.86 -5.72 9.37
N ASN A 749 -10.85 -6.67 8.44
CA ASN A 749 -11.57 -6.65 7.16
C ASN A 749 -12.28 -8.00 6.97
N PRO A 750 -13.26 -8.13 6.05
CA PRO A 750 -14.07 -9.35 5.93
C PRO A 750 -13.27 -10.64 5.72
N PHE A 751 -12.08 -10.53 5.14
CA PHE A 751 -11.18 -11.65 4.82
C PHE A 751 -10.34 -12.09 6.03
N GLY A 752 -10.25 -11.28 7.08
CA GLY A 752 -9.41 -11.58 8.24
C GLY A 752 -7.92 -11.67 7.87
N GLN A 753 -7.49 -10.89 6.89
CA GLN A 753 -6.14 -10.90 6.34
C GLN A 753 -5.45 -9.56 6.60
N SER A 754 -4.26 -9.58 7.19
CA SER A 754 -3.38 -8.42 7.03
C SER A 754 -2.98 -8.32 5.56
N ILE A 755 -3.08 -7.14 4.95
CA ILE A 755 -2.58 -6.94 3.59
C ILE A 755 -1.12 -6.49 3.56
N ILE A 756 -0.49 -6.31 4.73
CA ILE A 756 0.94 -6.05 4.83
C ILE A 756 1.67 -7.38 5.07
N TRP A 757 2.60 -7.73 4.19
CA TRP A 757 3.36 -8.96 4.29
C TRP A 757 4.25 -8.95 5.54
N GLY A 758 4.12 -9.95 6.43
CA GLY A 758 4.91 -10.05 7.66
C GLY A 758 4.42 -9.20 8.85
N GLU A 759 3.30 -8.49 8.71
CA GLU A 759 2.63 -7.74 9.79
C GLU A 759 1.33 -8.45 10.18
N GLY A 760 1.12 -8.68 11.48
CA GLY A 760 -0.06 -9.42 11.95
C GLY A 760 -0.05 -10.89 11.52
N SER A 761 -1.14 -11.37 10.91
CA SER A 761 -1.27 -12.75 10.44
C SER A 761 -2.19 -12.89 9.23
N ASN A 762 -2.16 -14.07 8.60
CA ASN A 762 -2.95 -14.43 7.43
C ASN A 762 -2.70 -13.49 6.25
N TYR A 763 -1.46 -13.00 6.09
CA TYR A 763 -1.07 -12.18 4.96
C TYR A 763 -0.82 -13.05 3.72
N PRO A 764 -1.44 -12.74 2.57
CA PRO A 764 -1.19 -13.45 1.33
C PRO A 764 0.12 -13.01 0.67
N GLN A 765 0.61 -13.83 -0.26
CA GLN A 765 1.58 -13.36 -1.24
C GLN A 765 1.07 -12.13 -1.98
N LEU A 766 2.00 -11.21 -2.26
CA LEU A 766 1.78 -9.96 -2.98
C LEU A 766 2.56 -9.97 -4.29
N TYR A 767 2.25 -9.06 -5.20
CA TYR A 767 2.92 -8.98 -6.50
C TYR A 767 4.24 -8.25 -6.30
N THR A 768 5.35 -8.97 -6.49
CA THR A 768 6.73 -8.59 -6.16
C THR A 768 7.76 -8.99 -7.22
N ALA A 769 7.35 -9.05 -8.49
CA ALA A 769 8.17 -9.45 -9.64
C ALA A 769 9.68 -9.21 -9.50
N LEU A 770 10.10 -7.95 -9.31
CA LEU A 770 11.51 -7.59 -9.29
C LEU A 770 12.12 -7.53 -7.88
N PRO A 771 11.59 -6.74 -6.91
CA PRO A 771 12.23 -6.58 -5.61
C PRO A 771 12.09 -7.82 -4.71
N GLY A 772 11.16 -8.73 -5.05
CA GLY A 772 10.88 -9.95 -4.29
C GLY A 772 10.17 -9.71 -2.96
N GLU A 773 9.73 -10.80 -2.33
CA GLU A 773 8.99 -10.74 -1.07
C GLU A 773 9.75 -9.99 0.04
N THR A 774 9.04 -9.16 0.80
CA THR A 774 9.62 -8.25 1.79
C THR A 774 8.72 -8.09 3.00
N VAL A 775 9.29 -8.25 4.22
CA VAL A 775 8.62 -7.85 5.47
C VAL A 775 8.27 -6.36 5.42
N GLY A 776 7.00 -6.04 5.70
CA GLY A 776 6.45 -4.69 5.63
C GLY A 776 5.94 -4.29 4.25
N GLY A 777 6.07 -5.14 3.24
CA GLY A 777 5.54 -4.88 1.91
C GLY A 777 4.04 -4.62 1.97
N ILE A 778 3.62 -3.43 1.54
CA ILE A 778 2.22 -3.00 1.49
C ILE A 778 1.79 -2.82 0.03
N PRO A 779 0.64 -3.37 -0.38
CA PRO A 779 0.20 -3.31 -1.76
C PRO A 779 -0.60 -2.04 -2.07
N VAL A 780 -0.92 -1.84 -3.35
CA VAL A 780 -1.87 -0.83 -3.82
C VAL A 780 -3.18 -0.85 -3.01
N GLY A 781 -3.71 -2.03 -2.69
CA GLY A 781 -4.77 -2.22 -1.69
C GLY A 781 -6.04 -2.88 -2.22
N MET A 782 -7.04 -3.03 -1.36
CA MET A 782 -8.27 -3.76 -1.69
C MET A 782 -9.08 -3.06 -2.79
N GLN A 783 -9.69 -3.87 -3.65
CA GLN A 783 -10.55 -3.41 -4.73
C GLN A 783 -12.03 -3.71 -4.46
N SER A 784 -12.91 -3.19 -5.33
CA SER A 784 -14.32 -3.58 -5.36
C SER A 784 -14.57 -4.58 -6.49
N ARG A 785 -15.52 -5.49 -6.28
CA ARG A 785 -15.88 -6.51 -7.28
C ARG A 785 -16.55 -5.83 -8.48
N PHE A 786 -15.88 -5.78 -9.64
CA PHE A 786 -16.41 -5.15 -10.87
C PHE A 786 -17.06 -3.76 -10.63
N ASN A 787 -18.33 -3.56 -10.98
CA ASN A 787 -19.06 -2.31 -10.76
C ASN A 787 -19.78 -2.25 -9.39
N GLU A 788 -19.61 -3.27 -8.53
CA GLU A 788 -20.19 -3.28 -7.18
C GLU A 788 -19.47 -2.32 -6.22
N ASP A 789 -20.03 -2.16 -5.03
CA ASP A 789 -19.47 -1.40 -3.89
C ASP A 789 -19.12 -2.33 -2.70
N THR A 790 -18.81 -3.59 -3.01
CA THR A 790 -18.44 -4.63 -2.05
C THR A 790 -16.92 -4.87 -2.09
N PRO A 791 -16.27 -5.17 -0.95
CA PRO A 791 -14.85 -5.47 -0.90
C PRO A 791 -14.55 -6.74 -1.69
N TYR A 792 -13.43 -6.76 -2.41
CA TYR A 792 -12.96 -7.88 -3.21
C TYR A 792 -11.45 -8.06 -3.07
N TRP A 793 -11.05 -9.23 -2.58
CA TRP A 793 -9.66 -9.59 -2.29
C TRP A 793 -9.43 -11.10 -2.55
N PRO A 794 -9.46 -11.53 -3.83
CA PRO A 794 -9.22 -12.94 -4.17
C PRO A 794 -7.76 -13.33 -3.92
N GLN A 795 -7.43 -14.63 -3.95
CA GLN A 795 -6.03 -15.08 -3.85
C GLN A 795 -5.19 -14.64 -5.07
N PHE A 796 -5.79 -14.51 -6.24
CA PHE A 796 -5.12 -14.04 -7.47
C PHE A 796 -4.27 -12.79 -7.20
N ASN A 797 -3.12 -12.73 -7.86
CA ASN A 797 -2.04 -11.82 -7.53
C ASN A 797 -1.59 -11.09 -8.80
N THR A 798 -1.95 -9.81 -8.92
CA THR A 798 -1.72 -9.01 -10.13
C THR A 798 -1.21 -7.63 -9.79
N ALA A 799 -0.56 -7.00 -10.79
CA ALA A 799 0.04 -5.69 -10.67
C ALA A 799 -0.96 -4.56 -10.31
N THR A 800 -2.27 -4.78 -10.51
CA THR A 800 -3.24 -3.68 -10.38
C THR A 800 -3.63 -3.35 -8.93
N TYR A 801 -3.75 -4.34 -8.05
CA TYR A 801 -4.24 -4.13 -6.67
C TYR A 801 -3.37 -4.79 -5.59
N LYS A 802 -2.54 -5.78 -5.95
CA LYS A 802 -1.63 -6.48 -5.03
C LYS A 802 -0.15 -6.18 -5.24
N GLU A 803 0.18 -5.34 -6.22
CA GLU A 803 1.53 -4.83 -6.40
C GLU A 803 1.98 -4.07 -5.16
N LEU A 804 3.19 -4.39 -4.69
CA LEU A 804 3.84 -3.56 -3.68
C LEU A 804 4.03 -2.15 -4.22
N TRP A 805 3.66 -1.17 -3.40
CA TRP A 805 3.73 0.23 -3.80
C TRP A 805 4.17 1.11 -2.62
N VAL A 806 5.18 1.94 -2.84
CA VAL A 806 5.73 2.82 -1.78
C VAL A 806 4.80 3.98 -1.43
N GLY A 807 3.80 4.26 -2.28
CA GLY A 807 2.72 5.21 -2.00
C GLY A 807 2.00 4.96 -0.68
N PRO A 808 1.35 3.78 -0.52
CA PRO A 808 0.74 3.33 0.71
C PRO A 808 1.72 3.32 1.89
N ALA A 809 2.99 2.97 1.68
CA ALA A 809 4.01 2.99 2.73
C ALA A 809 4.23 4.42 3.29
N ALA A 810 4.33 5.43 2.43
CA ALA A 810 4.43 6.83 2.86
C ALA A 810 3.21 7.26 3.70
N LYS A 811 2.00 6.85 3.29
CA LYS A 811 0.77 7.15 4.03
C LYS A 811 0.66 6.38 5.34
N TRP A 812 1.19 5.15 5.38
CA TRP A 812 1.29 4.35 6.59
C TRP A 812 2.15 5.06 7.63
N PHE A 813 3.39 5.43 7.30
CA PHE A 813 4.27 6.19 8.19
C PHE A 813 3.62 7.47 8.71
N SER A 814 3.05 8.26 7.80
CA SER A 814 2.42 9.53 8.14
C SER A 814 1.25 9.35 9.11
N LEU A 815 0.46 8.28 8.97
CA LEU A 815 -0.68 8.00 9.83
C LEU A 815 -0.27 7.43 11.20
N ILE A 816 0.66 6.46 11.24
CA ILE A 816 1.10 5.87 12.52
C ILE A 816 1.82 6.89 13.40
N ALA A 817 2.46 7.91 12.81
CA ALA A 817 3.11 9.00 13.54
C ALA A 817 2.15 9.82 14.42
N GLU A 818 0.84 9.68 14.21
CA GLU A 818 -0.18 10.35 15.01
C GLU A 818 -0.55 9.61 16.31
N PHE A 819 -0.08 8.38 16.49
CA PHE A 819 -0.36 7.49 17.63
C PHE A 819 0.87 7.17 18.45
#